data_AF-J3YTT8-F1
#
_entry.id   AF-J3YTT8-F1
#
_cell.length_a   1.000
_cell.length_b   1.000
_cell.length_c   1.000
_cell.angle_alpha   90.00
_cell.angle_beta   90.00
_cell.angle_gamma   90.00
#
_symmetry.space_group_name_H-M   'P 1'
#
loop_
_entity.id
_entity.type
_entity.pdbx_description
1 polymer ?
#
loop_
_entity_poly.entity_id
_entity_poly.type
_entity_poly.pdbx_seq_one_letter_code
_entity_poly.pdbx_strand_id
1 'polypeptide(L)'
;MKRKNILKFVSLLGIGSFVMLAAASCTSATTPTPNPEPKPDPMPNPPSGGMNGGNTNPGNGGRMDNAAQQLVAARTALTTLINSRTQNTELYVDYAKIQDTLVKAYDAAKVVLDNTASTTQNINQAKTTLETAINAAAKARRDFDAANGPLVTAYNALKETLKNEETVLSGLTDSNFATIKTKLTALYQSGKDIVTKTLDPIMGTAIDLSAVTQANTNISNAVLKLDGWKTNANTLATSFVKEVLVKNKLTGIDTTNNQEQPGNYSFVGYSVDVTTGSNNARPNWSFAQRKVWSDNTVILSQPQPAEGENQQSAPDVSWIYNLTGMGAKYSLTFNYYGPSTGFLYFPYKLVNISDSDKVALEYKLNEATAKTIDFAPSQTLPVASDATRENNPSTSAPAQGPTEINPAPTLDDIKIAKVTLSNLKFGSNTIEFSVPTTAEEGTSKVAPMIGNMYLTSSDSDANKNKIYDDLFGNKSVQGDNQTAVTVDLLKGYSLATNYSIFVRRFMGLQENSMTRTEPIYLVGFIGGNQGRISQAKRSNFQNFNNSPTQNNNNRTFTIYVNAPTQGEYYISGSYLSQPSRSLMLSNNTSTNQNNSLTISNLMQSNWNTLGHFNTQMTTEITTTSDNTQMKRTLTLNQGLNKIVVSGVNNGDTPFIGNLTFTLSTTPQTAATPSSTSPQSQTQ
;
A
#
# COMPACT_ATOMS: atom_id res chain seq x y z
N MET A 1 -28.54 14.02 -41.05
CA MET A 1 -28.38 12.59 -40.70
C MET A 1 -28.68 12.40 -39.23
N LYS A 2 -29.27 11.25 -38.90
CA LYS A 2 -30.14 10.96 -37.74
C LYS A 2 -29.42 10.95 -36.38
N ARG A 3 -30.08 11.51 -35.36
CA ARG A 3 -29.74 11.43 -33.93
C ARG A 3 -29.78 9.97 -33.44
N LYS A 4 -28.81 9.57 -32.60
CA LYS A 4 -28.90 8.37 -31.75
C LYS A 4 -28.57 8.76 -30.31
N ASN A 5 -29.63 8.92 -29.51
CA ASN A 5 -29.56 8.90 -28.05
C ASN A 5 -29.43 7.45 -27.60
N ILE A 6 -28.35 7.11 -26.90
CA ILE A 6 -28.24 5.85 -26.16
C ILE A 6 -28.83 6.09 -24.77
N LEU A 7 -30.03 5.53 -24.57
CA LEU A 7 -30.74 5.46 -23.31
C LEU A 7 -30.20 4.24 -22.56
N LYS A 8 -29.53 4.44 -21.41
CA LYS A 8 -29.17 3.34 -20.51
C LYS A 8 -30.37 3.03 -19.62
N PHE A 9 -30.92 1.83 -19.76
CA PHE A 9 -31.90 1.25 -18.84
C PHE A 9 -31.25 1.07 -17.46
N VAL A 10 -31.72 1.81 -16.47
CA VAL A 10 -31.56 1.46 -15.05
C VAL A 10 -32.79 0.65 -14.69
N SER A 11 -32.59 -0.63 -14.41
CA SER A 11 -33.62 -1.55 -13.91
C SER A 11 -34.06 -1.10 -12.53
N LEU A 12 -35.26 -0.54 -12.45
CA LEU A 12 -35.98 -0.18 -11.23
C LEU A 12 -37.05 -1.25 -10.98
N LEU A 13 -36.74 -2.23 -10.12
CA LEU A 13 -37.64 -3.24 -9.57
C LEU A 13 -37.05 -3.57 -8.20
N GLY A 14 -37.70 -3.52 -7.06
CA GLY A 14 -39.09 -3.26 -6.70
C GLY A 14 -39.21 -3.78 -5.28
N ILE A 15 -39.31 -2.89 -4.28
CA ILE A 15 -39.56 -3.28 -2.89
C ILE A 15 -40.63 -2.33 -2.37
N GLY A 16 -41.76 -2.92 -1.97
CA GLY A 16 -42.94 -2.20 -1.50
C GLY A 16 -42.63 -1.37 -0.25
N SER A 17 -42.71 -0.06 -0.41
CA SER A 17 -42.69 0.89 0.70
C SER A 17 -44.05 0.88 1.40
N PHE A 18 -44.10 0.40 2.65
CA PHE A 18 -45.11 0.87 3.59
C PHE A 18 -44.73 2.27 4.06
N VAL A 19 -45.43 3.27 3.55
CA VAL A 19 -45.33 4.66 4.01
C VAL A 19 -46.01 4.74 5.38
N MET A 20 -45.23 4.85 6.46
CA MET A 20 -45.71 5.48 7.69
C MET A 20 -45.39 6.97 7.63
N LEU A 21 -46.46 7.76 7.55
CA LEU A 21 -46.44 9.21 7.60
C LEU A 21 -46.04 9.65 9.03
N ALA A 22 -44.81 10.11 9.20
CA ALA A 22 -44.38 10.77 10.43
C ALA A 22 -44.84 12.23 10.38
N ALA A 23 -45.75 12.62 11.28
CA ALA A 23 -46.08 14.01 11.54
C ALA A 23 -44.89 14.66 12.28
N ALA A 24 -44.20 15.57 11.60
CA ALA A 24 -43.20 16.44 12.20
C ALA A 24 -43.89 17.44 13.13
N SER A 25 -43.50 17.44 14.41
CA SER A 25 -43.86 18.52 15.35
C SER A 25 -42.72 19.55 15.34
N CYS A 26 -42.98 20.70 14.74
CA CYS A 26 -42.14 21.88 14.85
C CYS A 26 -42.46 22.61 16.15
N THR A 27 -41.43 22.84 16.96
CA THR A 27 -41.42 23.76 18.09
C THR A 27 -41.47 25.21 17.61
N SER A 28 -42.43 25.99 18.10
CA SER A 28 -42.38 27.46 18.07
C SER A 28 -42.63 28.03 19.46
N ALA A 29 -41.78 28.98 19.81
CA ALA A 29 -41.57 29.57 21.12
C ALA A 29 -42.77 30.36 21.68
N THR A 30 -42.83 30.42 23.01
CA THR A 30 -43.75 31.21 23.83
C THR A 30 -43.30 32.68 23.95
N THR A 31 -44.24 33.63 23.90
CA THR A 31 -44.17 34.95 24.57
C THR A 31 -45.61 35.44 24.88
N PRO A 32 -45.85 36.28 25.93
CA PRO A 32 -47.05 36.17 26.77
C PRO A 32 -48.12 37.27 26.62
N THR A 33 -49.37 36.92 27.00
CA THR A 33 -50.50 37.74 27.56
C THR A 33 -51.10 38.90 26.72
N PRO A 34 -52.43 39.20 26.80
CA PRO A 34 -53.19 39.39 28.05
C PRO A 34 -54.62 38.83 28.12
N ASN A 35 -55.06 38.68 29.38
CA ASN A 35 -56.43 38.41 29.83
C ASN A 35 -57.42 39.52 29.41
N PRO A 36 -58.70 39.18 29.13
CA PRO A 36 -59.81 39.93 29.75
C PRO A 36 -61.01 39.08 30.24
N GLU A 37 -61.36 39.33 31.51
CA GLU A 37 -62.65 39.43 32.26
C GLU A 37 -63.97 38.68 31.89
N PRO A 38 -64.93 38.53 32.86
CA PRO A 38 -65.74 37.32 33.02
C PRO A 38 -67.26 37.41 32.79
N LYS A 39 -67.87 36.20 32.62
CA LYS A 39 -69.27 35.76 32.91
C LYS A 39 -70.43 36.25 32.00
N PRO A 40 -71.55 35.48 31.86
CA PRO A 40 -72.50 35.19 32.96
C PRO A 40 -73.03 33.75 33.09
N ASP A 41 -73.59 33.46 34.28
CA ASP A 41 -74.27 32.22 34.71
C ASP A 41 -75.57 31.92 33.94
N PRO A 42 -76.01 30.65 33.84
CA PRO A 42 -77.38 30.31 33.48
C PRO A 42 -78.27 30.10 34.73
N MET A 43 -79.47 30.69 34.69
CA MET A 43 -80.58 30.47 35.63
C MET A 43 -81.89 30.49 34.81
N PRO A 44 -83.07 30.12 35.36
CA PRO A 44 -83.58 28.81 35.75
C PRO A 44 -84.79 28.34 34.88
N ASN A 45 -85.23 27.09 35.06
CA ASN A 45 -86.38 26.39 34.43
C ASN A 45 -87.76 27.05 34.77
N PRO A 46 -88.87 26.93 33.97
CA PRO A 46 -89.95 25.91 34.17
C PRO A 46 -90.91 25.69 32.92
N PRO A 47 -92.17 25.15 32.98
CA PRO A 47 -92.76 23.92 33.60
C PRO A 47 -93.65 23.02 32.66
N SER A 48 -93.92 21.78 33.10
CA SER A 48 -95.16 20.93 32.99
C SER A 48 -96.00 20.81 31.69
N GLY A 49 -96.29 19.56 31.26
CA GLY A 49 -97.56 19.21 30.59
C GLY A 49 -97.69 17.81 29.93
N GLY A 50 -98.43 16.88 30.54
CA GLY A 50 -99.57 16.17 29.90
C GLY A 50 -99.43 14.82 29.12
N MET A 51 -99.79 13.72 29.80
CA MET A 51 -100.73 12.59 29.45
C MET A 51 -100.60 11.64 28.22
N ASN A 52 -100.87 10.34 28.54
CA ASN A 52 -101.35 9.17 27.77
C ASN A 52 -100.39 8.48 26.78
N GLY A 53 -100.24 7.15 26.69
CA GLY A 53 -100.92 5.99 27.30
C GLY A 53 -100.67 4.78 26.39
N GLY A 54 -100.41 3.58 26.92
CA GLY A 54 -100.34 2.37 26.09
C GLY A 54 -99.40 1.27 26.59
N ASN A 55 -99.79 0.60 27.67
CA ASN A 55 -99.29 -0.74 27.97
C ASN A 55 -99.87 -1.72 26.93
N THR A 56 -99.02 -2.29 26.08
CA THR A 56 -99.22 -3.66 25.56
C THR A 56 -97.85 -4.33 25.43
N ASN A 57 -97.44 -4.99 26.50
CA ASN A 57 -96.70 -6.22 26.32
C ASN A 57 -97.68 -7.34 25.96
N PRO A 58 -97.39 -8.14 24.94
CA PRO A 58 -97.65 -9.55 25.08
C PRO A 58 -96.40 -10.37 24.77
N GLY A 59 -96.10 -11.28 25.69
CA GLY A 59 -95.71 -12.63 25.27
C GLY A 59 -94.22 -12.85 25.06
N ASN A 60 -93.55 -13.12 26.17
CA ASN A 60 -92.40 -14.00 26.27
C ASN A 60 -92.54 -15.25 25.38
N GLY A 61 -91.75 -15.33 24.30
CA GLY A 61 -91.68 -16.51 23.42
C GLY A 61 -90.28 -16.82 22.84
N GLY A 62 -89.23 -16.09 23.22
CA GLY A 62 -87.90 -16.22 22.60
C GLY A 62 -86.72 -15.93 23.53
N ARG A 63 -86.88 -16.12 24.85
CA ARG A 63 -85.85 -15.75 25.85
C ARG A 63 -84.54 -16.55 25.71
N MET A 64 -84.56 -17.70 25.03
CA MET A 64 -83.35 -18.48 24.69
C MET A 64 -82.56 -17.89 23.52
N ASP A 65 -83.20 -17.22 22.55
CA ASP A 65 -82.54 -16.79 21.32
C ASP A 65 -81.63 -15.57 21.55
N ASN A 66 -82.01 -14.65 22.45
CA ASN A 66 -81.21 -13.46 22.73
C ASN A 66 -79.90 -13.81 23.46
N ALA A 67 -79.92 -14.75 24.42
CA ALA A 67 -78.72 -15.19 25.12
C ALA A 67 -77.74 -15.96 24.21
N ALA A 68 -78.28 -16.82 23.33
CA ALA A 68 -77.49 -17.52 22.33
C ALA A 68 -76.88 -16.56 21.29
N GLN A 69 -77.66 -15.59 20.79
CA GLN A 69 -77.17 -14.53 19.89
C GLN A 69 -76.09 -13.68 20.56
N GLN A 70 -76.26 -13.32 21.85
CA GLN A 70 -75.24 -12.58 22.60
C GLN A 70 -73.95 -13.39 22.80
N LEU A 71 -74.04 -14.70 23.07
CA LEU A 71 -72.87 -15.57 23.18
C LEU A 71 -72.12 -15.68 21.85
N VAL A 72 -72.85 -15.86 20.74
CA VAL A 72 -72.28 -15.90 19.39
C VAL A 72 -71.61 -14.56 19.05
N ALA A 73 -72.27 -13.43 19.30
CA ALA A 73 -71.70 -12.11 19.07
C ALA A 73 -70.43 -11.87 19.91
N ALA A 74 -70.45 -12.25 21.19
CA ALA A 74 -69.29 -12.14 22.08
C ALA A 74 -68.12 -13.01 21.60
N ARG A 75 -68.39 -14.25 21.17
CA ARG A 75 -67.38 -15.15 20.59
C ARG A 75 -66.80 -14.57 19.30
N THR A 76 -67.63 -14.07 18.39
CA THR A 76 -67.17 -13.41 17.15
C THR A 76 -66.27 -12.21 17.45
N ALA A 77 -66.65 -11.35 18.39
CA ALA A 77 -65.83 -10.19 18.76
C ALA A 77 -64.48 -10.59 19.35
N LEU A 78 -64.43 -11.62 20.21
CA LEU A 78 -63.19 -12.15 20.76
C LEU A 78 -62.31 -12.80 19.68
N THR A 79 -62.90 -13.56 18.76
CA THR A 79 -62.20 -14.14 17.60
C THR A 79 -61.55 -13.05 16.76
N THR A 80 -62.28 -11.99 16.41
CA THR A 80 -61.73 -10.84 15.65
C THR A 80 -60.52 -10.23 16.36
N LEU A 81 -60.60 -10.07 17.69
CA LEU A 81 -59.50 -9.53 18.47
C LEU A 81 -58.29 -10.48 18.47
N ILE A 82 -58.50 -11.79 18.66
CA ILE A 82 -57.43 -12.79 18.59
C ILE A 82 -56.78 -12.85 17.20
N ASN A 83 -57.56 -12.69 16.13
CA ASN A 83 -57.04 -12.66 14.76
C ASN A 83 -56.10 -11.47 14.50
N SER A 84 -56.13 -10.42 15.33
CA SER A 84 -55.18 -9.30 15.28
C SER A 84 -53.83 -9.57 15.96
N ARG A 85 -53.62 -10.76 16.54
CA ARG A 85 -52.43 -11.14 17.31
C ARG A 85 -51.13 -10.78 16.59
N THR A 86 -50.92 -11.27 15.37
CA THR A 86 -49.67 -11.06 14.62
C THR A 86 -49.36 -9.57 14.47
N GLN A 87 -50.32 -8.79 13.95
CA GLN A 87 -50.17 -7.34 13.76
C GLN A 87 -49.82 -6.63 15.07
N ASN A 88 -50.48 -7.00 16.18
CA ASN A 88 -50.25 -6.37 17.46
C ASN A 88 -48.92 -6.80 18.10
N THR A 89 -48.50 -8.06 17.96
CA THR A 89 -47.25 -8.56 18.56
C THR A 89 -46.02 -8.14 17.76
N GLU A 90 -46.11 -7.95 16.44
CA GLU A 90 -44.99 -7.50 15.59
C GLU A 90 -44.52 -6.09 15.96
N LEU A 91 -45.41 -5.24 16.47
CA LEU A 91 -45.08 -3.89 16.95
C LEU A 91 -44.10 -3.84 18.14
N TYR A 92 -43.88 -4.99 18.80
CA TYR A 92 -43.07 -5.11 20.01
C TYR A 92 -41.89 -6.09 19.85
N VAL A 93 -41.51 -6.45 18.61
CA VAL A 93 -40.40 -7.41 18.37
C VAL A 93 -39.08 -6.96 19.00
N ASP A 94 -38.85 -5.65 19.09
CA ASP A 94 -37.68 -5.06 19.76
C ASP A 94 -37.89 -4.86 21.27
N TYR A 95 -39.02 -5.25 21.84
CA TYR A 95 -39.38 -5.10 23.26
C TYR A 95 -39.86 -6.44 23.81
N ALA A 96 -38.96 -7.42 23.88
CA ALA A 96 -39.30 -8.82 24.10
C ALA A 96 -40.19 -9.07 25.35
N LYS A 97 -39.98 -8.31 26.43
CA LYS A 97 -40.79 -8.40 27.65
C LYS A 97 -42.23 -7.92 27.45
N ILE A 98 -42.41 -6.80 26.74
CA ILE A 98 -43.74 -6.29 26.38
C ILE A 98 -44.43 -7.30 25.45
N GLN A 99 -43.70 -7.82 24.46
CA GLN A 99 -44.20 -8.80 23.51
C GLN A 99 -44.64 -10.10 24.19
N ASP A 100 -43.81 -10.66 25.09
CA ASP A 100 -44.10 -11.88 25.85
C ASP A 100 -45.36 -11.73 26.72
N THR A 101 -45.49 -10.60 27.41
CA THR A 101 -46.68 -10.30 28.22
C THR A 101 -47.94 -10.26 27.36
N LEU A 102 -47.87 -9.62 26.18
CA LEU A 102 -48.98 -9.53 25.27
C LEU A 102 -49.33 -10.91 24.65
N VAL A 103 -48.33 -11.70 24.28
CA VAL A 103 -48.48 -13.07 23.77
C VAL A 103 -49.22 -13.94 24.79
N LYS A 104 -48.83 -13.90 26.07
CA LYS A 104 -49.51 -14.63 27.15
C LYS A 104 -50.96 -14.22 27.32
N ALA A 105 -51.28 -12.93 27.14
CA ALA A 105 -52.66 -12.45 27.18
C ALA A 105 -53.51 -12.99 26.00
N TYR A 106 -52.94 -13.05 24.80
CA TYR A 106 -53.58 -13.68 23.64
C TYR A 106 -53.82 -15.18 23.87
N ASP A 107 -52.83 -15.89 24.40
CA ASP A 107 -52.95 -17.33 24.68
C ASP A 107 -54.03 -17.58 25.73
N ALA A 108 -54.08 -16.80 26.81
CA ALA A 108 -55.11 -16.90 27.83
C ALA A 108 -56.52 -16.62 27.27
N ALA A 109 -56.67 -15.60 26.43
CA ALA A 109 -57.94 -15.28 25.77
C ALA A 109 -58.38 -16.41 24.82
N LYS A 110 -57.44 -17.03 24.10
CA LYS A 110 -57.71 -18.17 23.23
C LYS A 110 -58.18 -19.40 24.02
N VAL A 111 -57.59 -19.69 25.18
CA VAL A 111 -58.05 -20.78 26.06
C VAL A 111 -59.52 -20.59 26.45
N VAL A 112 -59.94 -19.35 26.78
CA VAL A 112 -61.34 -19.07 27.11
C VAL A 112 -62.27 -19.21 25.90
N LEU A 113 -61.82 -18.78 24.71
CA LEU A 113 -62.58 -18.94 23.47
C LEU A 113 -62.77 -20.42 23.09
N ASP A 114 -61.71 -21.22 23.16
CA ASP A 114 -61.73 -22.63 22.75
C ASP A 114 -62.52 -23.52 23.73
N ASN A 115 -62.71 -23.07 24.98
CA ASN A 115 -63.54 -23.77 25.95
C ASN A 115 -65.04 -23.67 25.58
N THR A 116 -65.64 -24.81 25.23
CA THR A 116 -67.06 -24.92 24.85
C THR A 116 -68.01 -24.62 26.02
N ALA A 117 -67.56 -24.76 27.27
CA ALA A 117 -68.33 -24.45 28.45
C ALA A 117 -68.28 -22.97 28.88
N SER A 118 -67.48 -22.13 28.20
CA SER A 118 -67.39 -20.69 28.51
C SER A 118 -68.73 -19.97 28.32
N THR A 119 -69.18 -19.30 29.37
CA THR A 119 -70.39 -18.47 29.34
C THR A 119 -70.15 -17.14 28.63
N THR A 120 -71.23 -16.42 28.27
CA THR A 120 -71.13 -15.06 27.68
C THR A 120 -70.33 -14.11 28.56
N GLN A 121 -70.45 -14.24 29.90
CA GLN A 121 -69.67 -13.45 30.86
C GLN A 121 -68.17 -13.80 30.79
N ASN A 122 -67.81 -15.10 30.70
CA ASN A 122 -66.41 -15.50 30.55
C ASN A 122 -65.79 -14.96 29.26
N ILE A 123 -66.52 -15.03 28.14
CA ILE A 123 -66.06 -14.53 26.84
C ILE A 123 -65.88 -13.00 26.86
N ASN A 124 -66.86 -12.26 27.39
CA ASN A 124 -66.77 -10.80 27.50
C ASN A 124 -65.64 -10.38 28.44
N GLN A 125 -65.44 -11.09 29.55
CA GLN A 125 -64.33 -10.80 30.46
C GLN A 125 -62.97 -11.06 29.79
N ALA A 126 -62.81 -12.18 29.07
CA ALA A 126 -61.60 -12.47 28.30
C ALA A 126 -61.32 -11.42 27.21
N LYS A 127 -62.36 -10.95 26.51
CA LYS A 127 -62.26 -9.84 25.55
C LYS A 127 -61.75 -8.57 26.21
N THR A 128 -62.40 -8.11 27.29
CA THR A 128 -61.99 -6.89 28.01
C THR A 128 -60.58 -7.02 28.59
N THR A 129 -60.20 -8.20 29.10
CA THR A 129 -58.84 -8.46 29.58
C THR A 129 -57.82 -8.35 28.44
N LEU A 130 -58.11 -8.92 27.27
CA LEU A 130 -57.22 -8.81 26.11
C LEU A 130 -57.12 -7.38 25.57
N GLU A 131 -58.23 -6.64 25.47
CA GLU A 131 -58.23 -5.21 25.11
C GLU A 131 -57.38 -4.39 26.08
N THR A 132 -57.50 -4.68 27.38
CA THR A 132 -56.70 -4.04 28.42
C THR A 132 -55.21 -4.35 28.26
N ALA A 133 -54.85 -5.60 27.96
CA ALA A 133 -53.47 -6.01 27.73
C ALA A 133 -52.85 -5.35 26.48
N ILE A 134 -53.63 -5.21 25.39
CA ILE A 134 -53.20 -4.50 24.17
C ILE A 134 -52.91 -3.02 24.49
N ASN A 135 -53.82 -2.35 25.21
CA ASN A 135 -53.63 -0.96 25.64
C ASN A 135 -52.45 -0.80 26.60
N ALA A 136 -52.26 -1.76 27.52
CA ALA A 136 -51.13 -1.77 28.44
C ALA A 136 -49.79 -1.94 27.71
N ALA A 137 -49.70 -2.80 26.69
CA ALA A 137 -48.50 -2.94 25.87
C ALA A 137 -48.15 -1.64 25.13
N ALA A 138 -49.15 -0.97 24.54
CA ALA A 138 -48.95 0.30 23.86
C ALA A 138 -48.48 1.41 24.82
N LYS A 139 -49.02 1.44 26.05
CA LYS A 139 -48.58 2.35 27.09
C LYS A 139 -47.16 2.04 27.57
N ALA A 140 -46.85 0.77 27.84
CA ALA A 140 -45.54 0.33 28.29
C ALA A 140 -44.43 0.71 27.30
N ARG A 141 -44.68 0.56 25.99
CA ARG A 141 -43.74 1.00 24.96
C ARG A 141 -43.53 2.51 24.99
N ARG A 142 -44.61 3.31 25.04
CA ARG A 142 -44.49 4.77 25.11
C ARG A 142 -43.71 5.23 26.35
N ASP A 143 -43.96 4.61 27.50
CA ASP A 143 -43.27 4.93 28.74
C ASP A 143 -41.79 4.54 28.66
N PHE A 144 -41.48 3.36 28.10
CA PHE A 144 -40.10 2.92 27.86
C PHE A 144 -39.37 3.90 26.94
N ASP A 145 -39.98 4.26 25.80
CA ASP A 145 -39.39 5.14 24.81
C ASP A 145 -39.13 6.54 25.38
N ALA A 146 -40.07 7.06 26.17
CA ALA A 146 -39.91 8.35 26.85
C ALA A 146 -38.76 8.33 27.87
N ALA A 147 -38.59 7.23 28.60
CA ALA A 147 -37.51 7.07 29.57
C ALA A 147 -36.14 6.81 28.92
N ASN A 148 -36.11 6.23 27.72
CA ASN A 148 -34.88 5.72 27.07
C ASN A 148 -34.63 6.31 25.68
N GLY A 149 -35.14 7.51 25.38
CA GLY A 149 -35.11 8.13 24.05
C GLY A 149 -33.76 8.05 23.31
N PRO A 150 -32.62 8.39 23.95
CA PRO A 150 -31.29 8.24 23.34
C PRO A 150 -30.93 6.79 22.95
N LEU A 151 -31.28 5.81 23.80
CA LEU A 151 -31.03 4.39 23.54
C LEU A 151 -31.87 3.90 22.36
N VAL A 152 -33.17 4.24 22.33
CA VAL A 152 -34.07 3.87 21.22
C VAL A 152 -33.55 4.45 19.90
N THR A 153 -33.11 5.71 19.91
CA THR A 153 -32.53 6.37 18.73
C THR A 153 -31.26 5.67 18.26
N ALA A 154 -30.32 5.40 19.16
CA ALA A 154 -29.06 4.72 18.84
C ALA A 154 -29.28 3.29 18.35
N TYR A 155 -30.22 2.56 18.95
CA TYR A 155 -30.57 1.19 18.58
C TYR A 155 -31.17 1.13 17.17
N ASN A 156 -32.08 2.04 16.84
CA ASN A 156 -32.65 2.13 15.50
C ASN A 156 -31.62 2.54 14.45
N ALA A 157 -30.71 3.47 14.79
CA ALA A 157 -29.60 3.83 13.91
C ALA A 157 -28.67 2.64 13.65
N LEU A 158 -28.34 1.83 14.67
CA LEU A 158 -27.57 0.60 14.50
C LEU A 158 -28.30 -0.40 13.59
N LYS A 159 -29.61 -0.62 13.80
CA LYS A 159 -30.41 -1.49 12.93
C LYS A 159 -30.38 -1.04 11.47
N GLU A 160 -30.47 0.27 11.22
CA GLU A 160 -30.36 0.81 9.87
C GLU A 160 -28.97 0.57 9.26
N THR A 161 -27.90 0.81 10.02
CA THR A 161 -26.52 0.52 9.60
C THR A 161 -26.30 -0.96 9.27
N LEU A 162 -26.89 -1.88 10.04
CA LEU A 162 -26.77 -3.32 9.82
C LEU A 162 -27.39 -3.77 8.48
N LYS A 163 -28.39 -3.07 7.94
CA LYS A 163 -28.99 -3.39 6.62
C LYS A 163 -27.99 -3.29 5.48
N ASN A 164 -26.92 -2.52 5.65
CA ASN A 164 -25.89 -2.33 4.63
C ASN A 164 -24.86 -3.48 4.56
N GLU A 165 -24.92 -4.46 5.48
CA GLU A 165 -23.93 -5.53 5.57
C GLU A 165 -23.72 -6.27 4.24
N GLU A 166 -24.79 -6.74 3.60
CA GLU A 166 -24.71 -7.52 2.37
C GLU A 166 -24.08 -6.72 1.23
N THR A 167 -24.51 -5.47 1.04
CA THR A 167 -23.96 -4.56 0.04
C THR A 167 -22.47 -4.29 0.28
N VAL A 168 -22.06 -4.09 1.53
CA VAL A 168 -20.66 -3.82 1.87
C VAL A 168 -19.79 -5.06 1.69
N LEU A 169 -20.22 -6.23 2.18
CA LEU A 169 -19.43 -7.46 2.17
C LEU A 169 -19.37 -8.14 0.80
N SER A 170 -20.40 -7.98 -0.04
CA SER A 170 -20.40 -8.50 -1.43
C SER A 170 -19.34 -7.82 -2.30
N GLY A 171 -18.97 -6.57 -2.00
CA GLY A 171 -17.87 -5.87 -2.65
C GLY A 171 -16.46 -6.28 -2.19
N LEU A 172 -16.32 -7.36 -1.41
CA LEU A 172 -15.06 -7.85 -0.81
C LEU A 172 -14.80 -9.33 -1.10
N THR A 173 -15.22 -9.83 -2.27
CA THR A 173 -15.05 -11.24 -2.67
C THR A 173 -13.64 -11.59 -3.15
N ASP A 174 -12.87 -10.61 -3.60
CA ASP A 174 -11.47 -10.79 -3.99
C ASP A 174 -10.62 -11.23 -2.78
N SER A 175 -9.73 -12.21 -2.98
CA SER A 175 -8.82 -12.72 -1.94
C SER A 175 -7.92 -11.64 -1.33
N ASN A 176 -7.59 -10.60 -2.10
CA ASN A 176 -6.81 -9.46 -1.63
C ASN A 176 -7.51 -8.69 -0.49
N PHE A 177 -8.85 -8.79 -0.41
CA PHE A 177 -9.67 -8.14 0.60
C PHE A 177 -10.06 -9.05 1.77
N ALA A 178 -9.53 -10.28 1.86
CA ALA A 178 -9.91 -11.25 2.88
C ALA A 178 -9.81 -10.68 4.31
N THR A 179 -8.72 -9.98 4.64
CA THR A 179 -8.54 -9.37 5.97
C THR A 179 -9.54 -8.23 6.22
N ILE A 180 -9.84 -7.41 5.20
CA ILE A 180 -10.86 -6.35 5.27
C ILE A 180 -12.24 -6.96 5.53
N LYS A 181 -12.59 -8.01 4.77
CA LYS A 181 -13.87 -8.74 4.91
C LYS A 181 -14.01 -9.32 6.31
N THR A 182 -12.98 -10.00 6.83
CA THR A 182 -12.98 -10.55 8.18
C THR A 182 -13.20 -9.46 9.23
N LYS A 183 -12.50 -8.32 9.11
CA LYS A 183 -12.67 -7.19 10.04
C LYS A 183 -14.09 -6.64 10.03
N LEU A 184 -14.67 -6.38 8.85
CA LEU A 184 -16.03 -5.86 8.73
C LEU A 184 -17.08 -6.87 9.20
N THR A 185 -16.93 -8.15 8.84
CA THR A 185 -17.83 -9.22 9.30
C THR A 185 -17.90 -9.27 10.83
N ALA A 186 -16.75 -9.17 11.51
CA ALA A 186 -16.71 -9.14 12.97
C ALA A 186 -17.41 -7.90 13.57
N LEU A 187 -17.29 -6.74 12.92
CA LEU A 187 -17.98 -5.51 13.35
C LEU A 187 -19.50 -5.62 13.17
N TYR A 188 -19.97 -6.11 12.02
CA TYR A 188 -21.39 -6.36 11.77
C TYR A 188 -21.95 -7.41 12.72
N GLN A 189 -21.21 -8.49 12.98
CA GLN A 189 -21.64 -9.51 13.95
C GLN A 189 -21.76 -8.93 15.35
N SER A 190 -20.81 -8.11 15.79
CA SER A 190 -20.90 -7.42 17.09
C SER A 190 -22.13 -6.52 17.19
N GLY A 191 -22.50 -5.83 16.11
CA GLY A 191 -23.74 -5.05 16.05
C GLY A 191 -25.01 -5.91 16.08
N LYS A 192 -25.01 -7.05 15.38
CA LYS A 192 -26.13 -8.01 15.38
C LYS A 192 -26.34 -8.61 16.77
N ASP A 193 -25.27 -9.01 17.46
CA ASP A 193 -25.34 -9.57 18.82
C ASP A 193 -25.96 -8.58 19.82
N ILE A 194 -25.76 -7.27 19.62
CA ILE A 194 -26.42 -6.23 20.41
C ILE A 194 -27.91 -6.17 20.09
N VAL A 195 -28.28 -6.11 18.81
CA VAL A 195 -29.68 -5.98 18.37
C VAL A 195 -30.51 -7.19 18.80
N THR A 196 -29.94 -8.41 18.79
CA THR A 196 -30.63 -9.63 19.24
C THR A 196 -31.06 -9.63 20.71
N LYS A 197 -30.48 -8.77 21.55
CA LYS A 197 -30.90 -8.64 22.96
C LYS A 197 -32.23 -7.93 23.14
N THR A 198 -32.69 -7.17 22.14
CA THR A 198 -33.89 -6.30 22.20
C THR A 198 -33.76 -5.15 23.23
N LEU A 199 -34.52 -4.08 23.06
CA LEU A 199 -34.51 -2.90 23.94
C LEU A 199 -35.00 -3.24 25.37
N ASP A 200 -36.00 -4.11 25.49
CA ASP A 200 -36.59 -4.56 26.76
C ASP A 200 -36.60 -6.10 26.85
N PRO A 201 -35.46 -6.73 27.23
CA PRO A 201 -35.34 -8.18 27.27
C PRO A 201 -36.23 -8.83 28.35
N ILE A 202 -36.71 -10.06 28.09
CA ILE A 202 -37.51 -10.84 29.06
C ILE A 202 -36.69 -11.15 30.33
N MET A 203 -35.42 -11.53 30.15
CA MET A 203 -34.46 -11.81 31.22
C MET A 203 -33.07 -11.34 30.79
N GLY A 204 -32.25 -10.91 31.75
CA GLY A 204 -30.87 -10.48 31.52
C GLY A 204 -30.67 -8.98 31.68
N THR A 205 -29.46 -8.52 31.36
CA THR A 205 -29.07 -7.10 31.46
C THR A 205 -29.65 -6.29 30.31
N ALA A 206 -30.16 -5.09 30.62
CA ALA A 206 -30.55 -4.11 29.62
C ALA A 206 -29.39 -3.78 28.66
N ILE A 207 -29.72 -3.38 27.44
CA ILE A 207 -28.72 -2.92 26.47
C ILE A 207 -28.11 -1.61 26.96
N ASP A 208 -26.79 -1.53 26.88
CA ASP A 208 -26.04 -0.32 27.20
C ASP A 208 -25.97 0.64 26.00
N LEU A 209 -26.31 1.92 26.23
CA LEU A 209 -26.30 2.98 25.21
C LEU A 209 -24.90 3.18 24.61
N SER A 210 -23.85 3.10 25.45
CA SER A 210 -22.46 3.27 24.99
C SER A 210 -22.07 2.14 24.04
N ALA A 211 -22.38 0.89 24.39
CA ALA A 211 -22.13 -0.27 23.54
C ALA A 211 -22.82 -0.16 22.16
N VAL A 212 -24.09 0.26 22.12
CA VAL A 212 -24.84 0.47 20.86
C VAL A 212 -24.17 1.55 20.01
N THR A 213 -23.88 2.69 20.62
CA THR A 213 -23.28 3.84 19.93
C THR A 213 -21.89 3.50 19.40
N GLN A 214 -21.08 2.78 20.20
CA GLN A 214 -19.73 2.35 19.82
C GLN A 214 -19.77 1.35 18.66
N ALA A 215 -20.69 0.37 18.68
CA ALA A 215 -20.85 -0.58 17.58
C ALA A 215 -21.22 0.14 16.28
N ASN A 216 -22.19 1.05 16.32
CA ASN A 216 -22.61 1.83 15.16
C ASN A 216 -21.47 2.70 14.62
N THR A 217 -20.75 3.38 15.52
CA THR A 217 -19.59 4.23 15.18
C THR A 217 -18.46 3.42 14.56
N ASN A 218 -18.17 2.22 15.10
CA ASN A 218 -17.12 1.35 14.56
C ASN A 218 -17.44 0.86 13.15
N ILE A 219 -18.68 0.45 12.89
CA ILE A 219 -19.11 0.04 11.54
C ILE A 219 -19.02 1.25 10.59
N SER A 220 -19.60 2.39 10.97
CA SER A 220 -19.63 3.59 10.14
C SER A 220 -18.22 4.08 9.79
N ASN A 221 -17.32 4.15 10.77
CA ASN A 221 -15.93 4.55 10.55
C ASN A 221 -15.16 3.57 9.68
N ALA A 222 -15.44 2.26 9.78
CA ALA A 222 -14.82 1.25 8.94
C ALA A 222 -15.29 1.37 7.48
N VAL A 223 -16.60 1.57 7.27
CA VAL A 223 -17.18 1.79 5.94
C VAL A 223 -16.63 3.06 5.30
N LEU A 224 -16.49 4.16 6.05
CA LEU A 224 -15.89 5.41 5.54
C LEU A 224 -14.44 5.26 5.08
N LYS A 225 -13.68 4.34 5.66
CA LYS A 225 -12.27 4.08 5.32
C LYS A 225 -12.08 3.00 4.26
N LEU A 226 -13.17 2.34 3.85
CA LEU A 226 -13.13 1.12 3.05
C LEU A 226 -12.40 1.29 1.71
N ASP A 227 -12.63 2.41 1.02
CA ASP A 227 -11.98 2.68 -0.27
C ASP A 227 -10.46 2.85 -0.13
N GLY A 228 -10.01 3.48 0.96
CA GLY A 228 -8.59 3.58 1.28
C GLY A 228 -7.97 2.21 1.58
N TRP A 229 -8.69 1.36 2.31
CA TRP A 229 -8.26 -0.02 2.58
C TRP A 229 -8.16 -0.86 1.30
N LYS A 230 -9.17 -0.78 0.42
CA LYS A 230 -9.18 -1.47 -0.88
C LYS A 230 -8.04 -0.98 -1.77
N THR A 231 -7.82 0.33 -1.83
CA THR A 231 -6.74 0.92 -2.64
C THR A 231 -5.37 0.41 -2.17
N ASN A 232 -5.11 0.42 -0.86
CA ASN A 232 -3.86 -0.11 -0.31
C ASN A 232 -3.70 -1.61 -0.59
N ALA A 233 -4.73 -2.42 -0.35
CA ALA A 233 -4.68 -3.86 -0.61
C ALA A 233 -4.44 -4.18 -2.10
N ASN A 234 -5.08 -3.44 -3.02
CA ASN A 234 -4.87 -3.59 -4.45
C ASN A 234 -3.46 -3.16 -4.88
N THR A 235 -2.95 -2.05 -4.35
CA THR A 235 -1.57 -1.61 -4.61
C THR A 235 -0.56 -2.65 -4.15
N LEU A 236 -0.77 -3.25 -2.96
CA LEU A 236 0.09 -4.32 -2.46
C LEU A 236 -0.01 -5.59 -3.32
N ALA A 237 -1.19 -5.94 -3.81
CA ALA A 237 -1.39 -7.15 -4.62
C ALA A 237 -0.82 -7.03 -6.03
N THR A 238 -0.94 -5.86 -6.66
CA THR A 238 -0.58 -5.63 -8.07
C THR A 238 0.70 -4.83 -8.28
N SER A 239 1.31 -4.35 -7.19
CA SER A 239 2.52 -3.53 -7.17
C SER A 239 3.17 -3.61 -5.77
N PHE A 240 3.65 -2.49 -5.25
CA PHE A 240 4.28 -2.37 -3.94
C PHE A 240 4.01 -0.99 -3.30
N VAL A 241 4.27 -0.90 -2.00
CA VAL A 241 4.42 0.35 -1.24
C VAL A 241 5.92 0.59 -1.03
N LYS A 242 6.41 1.76 -1.45
CA LYS A 242 7.81 2.17 -1.29
C LYS A 242 7.99 2.98 -0.01
N GLU A 243 9.00 2.61 0.75
CA GLU A 243 9.39 3.25 2.01
C GLU A 243 10.82 3.75 1.87
N VAL A 244 10.94 5.05 1.56
CA VAL A 244 12.23 5.74 1.42
C VAL A 244 12.91 5.87 2.78
N LEU A 245 14.19 5.54 2.84
CA LEU A 245 14.93 5.66 4.09
C LEU A 245 15.11 7.12 4.49
N VAL A 246 14.93 7.40 5.79
CA VAL A 246 15.13 8.74 6.37
C VAL A 246 15.99 8.66 7.62
N LYS A 247 16.95 9.59 7.75
CA LYS A 247 17.93 9.60 8.86
C LYS A 247 17.27 9.55 10.25
N ASN A 248 16.16 10.24 10.45
CA ASN A 248 15.51 10.34 11.77
C ASN A 248 14.86 9.04 12.26
N LYS A 249 14.71 8.03 11.40
CA LYS A 249 14.24 6.68 11.78
C LYS A 249 15.37 5.77 12.25
N LEU A 250 16.61 6.23 12.18
CA LEU A 250 17.80 5.56 12.69
C LEU A 250 18.06 6.02 14.14
N THR A 251 18.19 5.08 15.07
CA THR A 251 18.39 5.37 16.50
C THR A 251 19.47 4.46 17.09
N GLY A 252 19.99 4.80 18.28
CA GLY A 252 21.02 3.99 18.96
C GLY A 252 22.41 4.01 18.30
N ILE A 253 22.62 4.90 17.33
CA ILE A 253 23.91 5.11 16.67
C ILE A 253 24.81 5.94 17.57
N ASP A 254 26.06 5.50 17.74
CA ASP A 254 27.05 6.26 18.50
C ASP A 254 27.49 7.55 17.78
N THR A 255 27.98 8.53 18.53
CA THR A 255 28.37 9.84 17.97
C THR A 255 29.54 9.77 17.00
N THR A 256 30.40 8.75 17.10
CA THR A 256 31.53 8.54 16.20
C THR A 256 31.06 8.12 14.81
N ASN A 257 30.00 7.32 14.72
CA ASN A 257 29.44 6.80 13.47
C ASN A 257 28.24 7.61 12.92
N ASN A 258 27.82 8.69 13.59
CA ASN A 258 26.68 9.51 13.19
C ASN A 258 27.05 10.85 12.51
N GLN A 259 28.20 10.91 11.82
CA GLN A 259 28.62 12.13 11.10
C GLN A 259 27.74 12.40 9.87
N GLU A 260 27.76 13.64 9.38
CA GLU A 260 27.13 13.99 8.09
C GLU A 260 27.92 13.37 6.94
N GLN A 261 27.20 12.89 5.92
CA GLN A 261 27.81 12.38 4.70
C GLN A 261 28.73 13.44 4.06
N PRO A 262 29.87 13.05 3.45
CA PRO A 262 30.79 13.99 2.82
C PRO A 262 30.09 14.91 1.81
N GLY A 263 30.32 16.22 1.93
CA GLY A 263 29.71 17.22 1.05
C GLY A 263 30.12 17.05 -0.41
N ASN A 264 31.24 16.37 -0.66
CA ASN A 264 31.73 16.05 -1.99
C ASN A 264 31.25 14.70 -2.55
N TYR A 265 30.27 14.03 -1.94
CA TYR A 265 29.73 12.79 -2.50
C TYR A 265 28.41 13.06 -3.20
N SER A 266 28.36 12.71 -4.50
CA SER A 266 27.09 12.58 -5.23
C SER A 266 26.55 11.16 -5.17
N PHE A 267 27.44 10.17 -5.30
CA PHE A 267 27.12 8.76 -5.12
C PHE A 267 27.66 8.27 -3.79
N VAL A 268 26.94 7.32 -3.21
CA VAL A 268 27.21 6.79 -1.87
C VAL A 268 27.33 5.26 -1.92
N GLY A 269 26.66 4.59 -2.85
CA GLY A 269 27.02 3.22 -3.20
C GLY A 269 28.35 3.19 -3.96
N TYR A 270 29.38 2.55 -3.40
CA TYR A 270 30.66 2.33 -4.08
C TYR A 270 30.91 0.85 -4.35
N SER A 271 31.45 0.49 -5.51
CA SER A 271 31.81 -0.90 -5.88
C SER A 271 33.22 -1.31 -5.46
N VAL A 272 33.86 -0.49 -4.63
CA VAL A 272 35.19 -0.72 -4.06
C VAL A 272 35.15 -0.43 -2.58
N ASP A 273 36.22 -0.84 -1.90
CA ASP A 273 36.34 -0.62 -0.47
C ASP A 273 36.47 0.88 -0.20
N VAL A 274 35.54 1.41 0.59
CA VAL A 274 35.50 2.82 0.95
C VAL A 274 36.38 3.12 2.16
N THR A 275 36.91 2.10 2.84
CA THR A 275 37.82 2.25 3.99
C THR A 275 39.27 2.47 3.57
N THR A 276 39.63 2.28 2.30
CA THR A 276 41.00 2.46 1.79
C THR A 276 41.24 3.90 1.32
N GLY A 277 41.99 4.70 2.08
CA GLY A 277 42.30 6.10 1.77
C GLY A 277 43.30 6.71 2.75
N SER A 278 43.76 7.96 2.53
CA SER A 278 44.89 8.58 3.26
C SER A 278 44.77 8.66 4.79
N ASN A 279 43.60 8.34 5.37
CA ASN A 279 43.38 8.23 6.82
C ASN A 279 42.80 6.87 7.28
N ASN A 280 42.66 5.84 6.42
CA ASN A 280 42.12 4.50 6.73
C ASN A 280 40.81 4.45 7.55
N ALA A 281 40.04 5.54 7.58
CA ALA A 281 38.86 5.63 8.42
C ALA A 281 37.65 5.06 7.65
N ARG A 282 37.08 3.99 8.19
CA ARG A 282 35.74 3.49 7.85
C ARG A 282 34.75 4.66 7.75
N PRO A 283 33.75 4.62 6.84
CA PRO A 283 32.65 5.57 6.86
C PRO A 283 32.13 5.75 8.28
N ASN A 284 32.24 6.98 8.78
CA ASN A 284 31.82 7.37 10.13
C ASN A 284 30.46 8.09 10.10
N TRP A 285 29.71 7.89 9.02
CA TRP A 285 28.32 8.27 8.83
C TRP A 285 27.48 7.01 8.65
N SER A 286 26.33 6.96 9.31
CA SER A 286 25.45 5.80 9.27
C SER A 286 24.35 5.92 8.21
N PHE A 287 24.11 7.11 7.69
CA PHE A 287 23.09 7.40 6.69
C PHE A 287 23.68 8.27 5.57
N ALA A 288 23.37 7.93 4.32
CA ALA A 288 23.70 8.77 3.18
C ALA A 288 22.62 8.72 2.10
N GLN A 289 22.57 9.77 1.29
CA GLN A 289 21.58 9.92 0.21
C GLN A 289 22.27 10.52 -1.00
N ARG A 290 21.91 10.06 -2.20
CA ARG A 290 22.42 10.64 -3.44
C ARG A 290 22.21 12.16 -3.47
N LYS A 291 23.22 12.89 -3.95
CA LYS A 291 23.19 14.35 -4.10
C LYS A 291 23.52 14.78 -5.51
N VAL A 292 22.75 15.73 -6.03
CA VAL A 292 23.11 16.47 -7.25
C VAL A 292 24.17 17.50 -6.89
N TRP A 293 25.26 17.53 -7.66
CA TRP A 293 26.33 18.50 -7.50
C TRP A 293 25.87 19.90 -7.91
N SER A 294 26.09 20.89 -7.04
CA SER A 294 25.54 22.24 -7.19
C SER A 294 26.54 23.40 -7.03
N ASP A 295 27.86 23.14 -6.94
CA ASP A 295 28.84 24.24 -6.77
C ASP A 295 29.13 24.95 -8.11
N ASN A 296 28.87 26.26 -8.15
CA ASN A 296 28.98 27.19 -9.27
C ASN A 296 30.42 27.62 -9.58
N THR A 297 31.38 27.29 -8.73
CA THR A 297 32.71 27.87 -8.85
C THR A 297 33.60 27.05 -9.80
N VAL A 298 33.59 27.46 -11.07
CA VAL A 298 34.75 27.41 -12.01
C VAL A 298 35.34 26.03 -12.34
N ILE A 299 34.59 25.13 -12.98
CA ILE A 299 35.22 24.07 -13.81
C ILE A 299 34.67 24.07 -15.25
N LEU A 300 33.45 24.55 -15.50
CA LEU A 300 32.89 24.60 -16.86
C LEU A 300 32.06 25.88 -17.01
N SER A 301 32.36 26.68 -18.05
CA SER A 301 31.58 27.85 -18.47
C SER A 301 30.27 27.38 -19.11
N GLN A 302 29.22 27.16 -18.32
CA GLN A 302 28.02 26.43 -18.74
C GLN A 302 26.71 27.07 -18.25
N PRO A 303 25.59 26.81 -18.95
CA PRO A 303 24.27 27.26 -18.54
C PRO A 303 23.80 26.47 -17.31
N GLN A 304 23.61 27.20 -16.22
CA GLN A 304 23.19 26.70 -14.91
C GLN A 304 21.91 27.42 -14.49
N PRO A 305 21.02 26.84 -13.65
CA PRO A 305 19.95 27.60 -13.00
C PRO A 305 20.49 28.88 -12.35
N ALA A 306 19.72 29.97 -12.46
CA ALA A 306 19.95 31.17 -11.68
C ALA A 306 19.88 30.83 -10.16
N GLU A 307 20.63 31.56 -9.34
CA GLU A 307 20.53 31.43 -7.88
C GLU A 307 19.06 31.57 -7.44
N GLY A 308 18.55 30.57 -6.71
CA GLY A 308 17.18 30.58 -6.18
C GLY A 308 16.15 29.71 -6.92
N GLU A 309 16.48 29.06 -8.03
CA GLU A 309 15.56 28.09 -8.64
C GLU A 309 15.46 26.79 -7.82
N ASN A 310 14.23 26.42 -7.44
CA ASN A 310 13.91 25.21 -6.69
C ASN A 310 14.59 23.97 -7.29
N GLN A 311 15.31 23.22 -6.45
CA GLN A 311 15.91 21.91 -6.77
C GLN A 311 14.81 20.86 -6.96
N GLN A 312 14.11 20.91 -8.07
CA GLN A 312 12.92 20.09 -8.31
C GLN A 312 13.30 18.69 -8.81
N SER A 313 13.79 17.87 -7.87
CA SER A 313 13.85 16.39 -7.84
C SER A 313 15.11 15.96 -7.10
N ALA A 314 15.14 16.08 -5.77
CA ALA A 314 16.16 15.38 -4.99
C ALA A 314 15.98 13.87 -5.20
N PRO A 315 17.03 13.12 -5.58
CA PRO A 315 16.92 11.69 -5.75
C PRO A 315 16.62 11.02 -4.41
N ASP A 316 15.72 10.04 -4.39
CA ASP A 316 15.30 9.31 -3.18
C ASP A 316 16.16 8.06 -2.93
N VAL A 317 17.35 7.98 -3.53
CA VAL A 317 18.31 6.88 -3.36
C VAL A 317 19.09 7.08 -2.06
N SER A 318 18.67 6.36 -1.02
CA SER A 318 19.23 6.44 0.33
C SER A 318 19.81 5.11 0.79
N TRP A 319 20.77 5.16 1.71
CA TRP A 319 21.39 3.99 2.31
C TRP A 319 21.62 4.18 3.80
N ILE A 320 21.43 3.11 4.56
CA ILE A 320 22.02 2.92 5.87
C ILE A 320 23.33 2.17 5.67
N TYR A 321 24.45 2.78 6.07
CA TYR A 321 25.79 2.22 5.89
C TYR A 321 26.18 1.22 6.97
N ASN A 322 25.71 1.46 8.19
CA ASN A 322 25.98 0.61 9.32
C ASN A 322 24.86 0.78 10.37
N LEU A 323 24.70 -0.27 11.17
CA LEU A 323 23.91 -0.28 12.39
C LEU A 323 24.87 -0.56 13.55
N THR A 324 25.75 0.40 13.81
CA THR A 324 26.79 0.29 14.85
C THR A 324 26.46 1.19 16.04
N GLY A 325 26.67 0.65 17.23
CA GLY A 325 26.27 1.28 18.49
C GLY A 325 25.40 0.33 19.31
N MET A 326 25.45 0.47 20.63
CA MET A 326 24.62 -0.35 21.52
C MET A 326 23.15 0.02 21.31
N GLY A 327 22.35 -0.94 20.84
CA GLY A 327 20.93 -0.71 20.51
C GLY A 327 20.71 0.03 19.19
N ALA A 328 21.71 0.08 18.31
CA ALA A 328 21.58 0.65 16.97
C ALA A 328 20.49 -0.06 16.16
N LYS A 329 19.56 0.72 15.61
CA LYS A 329 18.42 0.19 14.88
C LYS A 329 17.81 1.18 13.90
N TYR A 330 17.11 0.64 12.91
CA TYR A 330 16.27 1.39 12.00
C TYR A 330 14.81 0.92 12.09
N SER A 331 13.89 1.84 12.38
CA SER A 331 12.47 1.51 12.61
C SER A 331 11.55 2.19 11.60
N LEU A 332 10.65 1.42 11.00
CA LEU A 332 9.66 1.87 10.02
C LEU A 332 8.25 1.52 10.50
N THR A 333 7.30 2.44 10.30
CA THR A 333 5.87 2.17 10.48
C THR A 333 5.14 2.34 9.15
N PHE A 334 4.27 1.39 8.80
CA PHE A 334 3.50 1.39 7.57
C PHE A 334 2.08 0.86 7.79
N ASN A 335 1.14 1.30 6.96
CA ASN A 335 -0.22 0.77 6.96
C ASN A 335 -0.36 -0.39 5.97
N TYR A 336 -1.05 -1.45 6.40
CA TYR A 336 -1.21 -2.66 5.63
C TYR A 336 -2.62 -3.24 5.78
N TYR A 337 -3.34 -3.37 4.67
CA TYR A 337 -4.71 -3.87 4.62
C TYR A 337 -4.90 -5.11 3.74
N GLY A 338 -3.80 -5.69 3.24
CA GLY A 338 -3.80 -6.94 2.47
C GLY A 338 -3.89 -8.21 3.32
N PRO A 339 -3.55 -9.39 2.75
CA PRO A 339 -3.46 -10.67 3.46
C PRO A 339 -2.47 -10.63 4.62
N SER A 340 -2.67 -11.40 5.69
CA SER A 340 -1.79 -11.40 6.89
C SER A 340 -0.32 -11.84 6.64
N THR A 341 0.02 -12.17 5.40
CA THR A 341 1.37 -12.44 4.90
C THR A 341 1.72 -11.46 3.79
N GLY A 342 3.00 -11.12 3.67
CA GLY A 342 3.51 -10.23 2.63
C GLY A 342 5.02 -10.37 2.44
N PHE A 343 5.58 -9.64 1.51
CA PHE A 343 7.00 -9.72 1.13
C PHE A 343 7.64 -8.35 1.20
N LEU A 344 8.81 -8.29 1.82
CA LEU A 344 9.63 -7.10 1.93
C LEU A 344 10.90 -7.27 1.12
N TYR A 345 11.14 -6.32 0.21
CA TYR A 345 12.35 -6.26 -0.59
C TYR A 345 13.16 -5.01 -0.25
N PHE A 346 14.48 -5.13 -0.25
CA PHE A 346 15.39 -3.99 -0.12
C PHE A 346 16.76 -4.32 -0.74
N PRO A 347 17.48 -3.35 -1.31
CA PRO A 347 18.80 -3.59 -1.86
C PRO A 347 19.82 -3.66 -0.73
N TYR A 348 20.84 -4.51 -0.87
CA TYR A 348 21.93 -4.61 0.09
C TYR A 348 23.28 -4.92 -0.56
N LYS A 349 24.36 -4.55 0.13
CA LYS A 349 25.74 -4.87 -0.27
C LYS A 349 26.72 -4.79 0.90
N LEU A 350 27.96 -5.23 0.68
CA LEU A 350 29.08 -5.00 1.60
C LEU A 350 29.68 -3.60 1.42
N VAL A 351 30.20 -3.06 2.52
CA VAL A 351 31.02 -1.84 2.52
C VAL A 351 32.51 -2.17 2.54
N ASN A 352 32.88 -3.23 3.26
CA ASN A 352 34.24 -3.71 3.45
C ASN A 352 34.26 -5.23 3.23
N ILE A 353 35.21 -5.72 2.43
CA ILE A 353 35.34 -7.14 2.10
C ILE A 353 35.74 -8.00 3.31
N SER A 354 36.46 -7.41 4.30
CA SER A 354 36.86 -8.12 5.54
C SER A 354 35.69 -8.44 6.46
N ASP A 355 34.51 -7.90 6.19
CA ASP A 355 33.28 -8.15 6.96
C ASP A 355 32.40 -9.23 6.31
N SER A 356 32.83 -9.85 5.22
CA SER A 356 32.05 -10.85 4.47
C SER A 356 31.56 -12.02 5.32
N ASP A 357 32.38 -12.53 6.25
CA ASP A 357 32.01 -13.61 7.18
C ASP A 357 31.33 -13.12 8.49
N LYS A 358 31.17 -11.80 8.62
CA LYS A 358 30.62 -11.15 9.83
C LYS A 358 29.20 -10.61 9.61
N VAL A 359 28.66 -10.75 8.40
CA VAL A 359 27.35 -10.16 8.10
C VAL A 359 26.26 -10.82 8.92
N ALA A 360 25.48 -9.99 9.60
CA ALA A 360 24.22 -10.41 10.21
C ALA A 360 23.23 -9.25 10.23
N LEU A 361 21.96 -9.56 9.99
CA LEU A 361 20.85 -8.63 10.09
C LEU A 361 19.66 -9.40 10.66
N GLU A 362 18.89 -8.76 11.53
CA GLU A 362 17.63 -9.29 12.03
C GLU A 362 16.55 -8.23 11.90
N TYR A 363 15.30 -8.69 11.99
CA TYR A 363 14.15 -7.80 12.07
C TYR A 363 13.19 -8.23 13.17
N LYS A 364 12.56 -7.23 13.79
CA LYS A 364 11.41 -7.39 14.69
C LYS A 364 10.18 -6.77 14.03
N LEU A 365 9.18 -7.60 13.72
CA LEU A 365 7.89 -7.15 13.20
C LEU A 365 6.88 -7.03 14.35
N ASN A 366 6.39 -5.82 14.60
CA ASN A 366 5.52 -5.48 15.71
C ASN A 366 6.16 -5.91 17.06
N GLU A 367 5.37 -6.46 17.99
CA GLU A 367 5.85 -6.96 19.28
C GLU A 367 6.30 -8.42 19.23
N ALA A 368 6.60 -8.95 18.04
CA ALA A 368 7.08 -10.33 17.90
C ALA A 368 8.54 -10.48 18.38
N THR A 369 9.02 -11.71 18.47
CA THR A 369 10.46 -11.99 18.64
C THR A 369 11.24 -11.60 17.39
N ALA A 370 12.49 -11.15 17.57
CA ALA A 370 13.39 -10.88 16.45
C ALA A 370 13.61 -12.15 15.61
N LYS A 371 13.75 -11.98 14.31
CA LYS A 371 14.01 -13.03 13.31
C LYS A 371 15.25 -12.66 12.52
N THR A 372 16.15 -13.62 12.30
CA THR A 372 17.33 -13.42 11.45
C THR A 372 16.91 -13.28 9.98
N ILE A 373 17.67 -12.48 9.25
CA ILE A 373 17.66 -12.44 7.80
C ILE A 373 18.88 -13.21 7.35
N ASP A 374 18.64 -14.39 6.79
CA ASP A 374 19.72 -15.30 6.46
C ASP A 374 20.32 -14.94 5.10
N PHE A 375 21.66 -14.91 5.07
CA PHE A 375 22.47 -14.72 3.89
C PHE A 375 23.30 -15.96 3.63
N ALA A 376 23.48 -16.33 2.37
CA ALA A 376 24.37 -17.39 1.96
C ALA A 376 25.81 -17.07 2.41
N PRO A 377 26.62 -18.09 2.72
CA PRO A 377 28.00 -17.89 3.14
C PRO A 377 28.84 -17.23 2.03
N SER A 378 29.85 -16.46 2.45
CA SER A 378 30.82 -15.87 1.53
C SER A 378 31.55 -16.97 0.75
N GLN A 379 31.63 -16.83 -0.58
CA GLN A 379 32.43 -17.74 -1.41
C GLN A 379 33.87 -17.22 -1.47
N THR A 380 34.84 -18.00 -0.97
CA THR A 380 36.25 -17.61 -0.79
C THR A 380 37.17 -17.85 -2.00
N LEU A 381 36.67 -18.01 -3.23
CA LEU A 381 37.50 -18.15 -4.43
C LEU A 381 36.93 -17.39 -5.65
N PRO A 382 37.77 -16.82 -6.53
CA PRO A 382 37.31 -16.17 -7.75
C PRO A 382 36.77 -17.23 -8.71
N VAL A 383 35.47 -17.46 -8.66
CA VAL A 383 34.80 -18.23 -9.70
C VAL A 383 34.84 -17.36 -10.96
N ALA A 384 35.40 -17.90 -12.05
CA ALA A 384 35.27 -17.30 -13.36
C ALA A 384 33.80 -16.87 -13.56
N SER A 385 33.60 -15.64 -14.00
CA SER A 385 32.28 -15.05 -14.21
C SER A 385 31.57 -15.76 -15.35
N ASP A 386 31.09 -16.98 -15.09
CA ASP A 386 30.22 -17.69 -16.02
C ASP A 386 28.83 -17.05 -15.88
N ALA A 387 28.30 -16.57 -17.00
CA ALA A 387 27.16 -15.68 -17.09
C ALA A 387 25.80 -16.37 -16.83
N THR A 388 25.79 -17.44 -16.03
CA THR A 388 24.66 -18.37 -15.88
C THR A 388 24.12 -18.48 -14.46
N ARG A 389 24.62 -17.72 -13.47
CA ARG A 389 23.90 -17.60 -12.19
C ARG A 389 22.72 -16.65 -12.34
N GLU A 390 21.56 -17.23 -12.60
CA GLU A 390 20.26 -16.62 -12.34
C GLU A 390 20.26 -15.96 -10.96
N ASN A 391 19.95 -14.66 -10.89
CA ASN A 391 19.59 -13.97 -9.64
C ASN A 391 18.16 -14.36 -9.21
N ASN A 392 17.78 -15.64 -9.34
CA ASN A 392 16.45 -16.15 -9.03
C ASN A 392 16.52 -17.08 -7.79
N PRO A 393 15.77 -16.80 -6.70
CA PRO A 393 15.71 -17.72 -5.58
C PRO A 393 14.72 -18.84 -5.90
N SER A 394 15.19 -20.01 -6.34
CA SER A 394 14.48 -21.31 -6.37
C SER A 394 15.44 -22.36 -6.97
N THR A 395 15.64 -23.59 -6.50
CA THR A 395 14.98 -24.47 -5.53
C THR A 395 15.98 -25.57 -5.18
N SER A 396 16.25 -25.81 -3.89
CA SER A 396 16.74 -27.09 -3.39
C SER A 396 16.73 -27.07 -1.86
N ALA A 397 15.65 -27.58 -1.28
CA ALA A 397 15.47 -27.74 0.15
C ALA A 397 16.34 -28.89 0.70
N PRO A 398 16.89 -28.73 1.90
CA PRO A 398 16.82 -29.74 2.93
C PRO A 398 15.83 -29.30 4.01
N ALA A 399 15.08 -30.27 4.54
CA ALA A 399 13.97 -30.05 5.44
C ALA A 399 14.40 -29.43 6.79
N GLN A 400 13.96 -28.18 7.05
CA GLN A 400 13.40 -27.66 8.32
C GLN A 400 12.99 -26.19 8.14
N GLY A 401 11.70 -25.93 7.82
CA GLY A 401 11.13 -24.59 7.58
C GLY A 401 11.64 -23.92 6.29
N PRO A 402 10.81 -23.17 5.52
CA PRO A 402 11.29 -22.51 4.32
C PRO A 402 12.02 -21.23 4.73
N THR A 403 13.25 -21.34 5.23
CA THR A 403 14.07 -20.14 5.44
C THR A 403 14.62 -19.71 4.10
N GLU A 404 14.06 -18.63 3.56
CA GLU A 404 14.48 -18.00 2.32
C GLU A 404 15.90 -17.43 2.49
N ILE A 405 16.90 -18.08 1.89
CA ILE A 405 18.32 -17.69 2.00
C ILE A 405 18.63 -16.65 0.92
N ASN A 406 19.01 -15.44 1.35
CA ASN A 406 19.44 -14.37 0.46
C ASN A 406 20.86 -14.62 -0.07
N PRO A 407 21.24 -14.18 -1.28
CA PRO A 407 22.63 -14.26 -1.74
C PRO A 407 23.64 -13.66 -0.76
N ALA A 408 24.89 -14.12 -0.83
CA ALA A 408 25.96 -13.51 -0.03
C ALA A 408 26.13 -12.03 -0.44
N PRO A 409 26.16 -11.08 0.50
CA PRO A 409 26.50 -9.69 0.23
C PRO A 409 27.89 -9.59 -0.43
N THR A 410 28.01 -8.74 -1.44
CA THR A 410 29.25 -8.50 -2.19
C THR A 410 29.65 -7.04 -2.16
N LEU A 411 30.94 -6.76 -2.39
CA LEU A 411 31.44 -5.39 -2.43
C LEU A 411 31.07 -4.66 -3.73
N ASP A 412 31.15 -5.35 -4.86
CA ASP A 412 31.10 -4.75 -6.20
C ASP A 412 29.72 -4.84 -6.87
N ASP A 413 28.73 -5.41 -6.19
CA ASP A 413 27.39 -5.67 -6.72
C ASP A 413 26.31 -5.36 -5.69
N ILE A 414 25.13 -4.93 -6.16
CA ILE A 414 23.93 -4.69 -5.34
C ILE A 414 23.04 -5.92 -5.46
N LYS A 415 22.84 -6.59 -4.32
CA LYS A 415 21.88 -7.69 -4.20
C LYS A 415 20.55 -7.16 -3.69
N ILE A 416 19.49 -7.95 -3.81
CA ILE A 416 18.14 -7.56 -3.38
C ILE A 416 17.65 -8.64 -2.44
N ALA A 417 17.35 -8.25 -1.21
CA ALA A 417 16.84 -9.15 -0.21
C ALA A 417 15.36 -9.37 -0.47
N LYS A 418 14.88 -10.56 -0.13
CA LYS A 418 13.47 -10.85 0.00
C LYS A 418 13.23 -11.47 1.37
N VAL A 419 12.27 -10.91 2.09
CA VAL A 419 11.87 -11.36 3.42
C VAL A 419 10.38 -11.60 3.42
N THR A 420 9.98 -12.84 3.72
CA THR A 420 8.58 -13.18 3.96
C THR A 420 8.15 -12.70 5.34
N LEU A 421 7.17 -11.79 5.37
CA LEU A 421 6.55 -11.27 6.57
C LEU A 421 5.27 -12.06 6.88
N SER A 422 5.15 -12.53 8.12
CA SER A 422 3.98 -13.24 8.63
C SER A 422 3.35 -12.48 9.79
N ASN A 423 2.05 -12.67 10.02
CA ASN A 423 1.30 -12.02 11.11
C ASN A 423 1.27 -10.49 10.99
N LEU A 424 1.14 -9.98 9.75
CA LEU A 424 0.87 -8.57 9.51
C LEU A 424 -0.50 -8.22 10.10
N LYS A 425 -0.52 -7.17 10.93
CA LYS A 425 -1.74 -6.64 11.55
C LYS A 425 -2.54 -5.85 10.53
N PHE A 426 -3.86 -5.86 10.67
CA PHE A 426 -4.73 -4.96 9.92
C PHE A 426 -4.50 -3.51 10.38
N GLY A 427 -4.06 -2.64 9.46
CA GLY A 427 -3.71 -1.26 9.76
C GLY A 427 -2.21 -1.08 10.01
N SER A 428 -1.86 -0.38 11.09
CA SER A 428 -0.48 0.02 11.36
C SER A 428 0.38 -1.16 11.79
N ASN A 429 1.54 -1.30 11.16
CA ASN A 429 2.60 -2.25 11.50
C ASN A 429 3.91 -1.50 11.68
N THR A 430 4.76 -1.99 12.58
CA THR A 430 6.12 -1.47 12.76
C THR A 430 7.12 -2.58 12.50
N ILE A 431 8.17 -2.30 11.73
CA ILE A 431 9.31 -3.19 11.55
C ILE A 431 10.58 -2.49 11.99
N GLU A 432 11.40 -3.18 12.76
CA GLU A 432 12.69 -2.71 13.28
C GLU A 432 13.80 -3.62 12.78
N PHE A 433 14.89 -3.03 12.28
CA PHE A 433 16.10 -3.73 11.85
C PHE A 433 17.24 -3.46 12.81
N SER A 434 17.99 -4.51 13.16
CA SER A 434 19.14 -4.47 14.07
C SER A 434 20.19 -5.50 13.68
N VAL A 435 21.37 -5.42 14.30
CA VAL A 435 22.36 -6.50 14.28
C VAL A 435 22.09 -7.40 15.49
N PRO A 436 22.08 -8.75 15.34
CA PRO A 436 21.89 -9.67 16.45
C PRO A 436 22.88 -9.41 17.60
N THR A 437 22.37 -9.35 18.83
CA THR A 437 23.17 -9.06 20.04
C THR A 437 23.86 -10.30 20.61
N THR A 438 23.37 -11.49 20.29
CA THR A 438 23.95 -12.79 20.67
C THR A 438 24.94 -13.25 19.61
N ALA A 439 26.11 -12.63 19.53
CA ALA A 439 27.22 -13.24 18.83
C ALA A 439 27.88 -14.30 19.74
N GLU A 440 28.30 -15.43 19.18
CA GLU A 440 29.24 -16.33 19.86
C GLU A 440 30.45 -15.51 20.34
N GLU A 441 30.91 -15.78 21.56
CA GLU A 441 32.00 -15.02 22.21
C GLU A 441 33.16 -14.77 21.24
N GLY A 442 33.45 -13.49 20.98
CA GLY A 442 34.62 -13.05 20.20
C GLY A 442 34.39 -12.67 18.74
N THR A 443 33.19 -12.80 18.15
CA THR A 443 32.94 -12.35 16.76
C THR A 443 31.99 -11.14 16.66
N SER A 444 32.53 -9.96 16.36
CA SER A 444 31.69 -8.78 16.11
C SER A 444 30.93 -8.92 14.79
N LYS A 445 29.60 -9.00 14.84
CA LYS A 445 28.72 -9.00 13.66
C LYS A 445 28.53 -7.59 13.10
N VAL A 446 28.24 -7.50 11.80
CA VAL A 446 28.10 -6.24 11.07
C VAL A 446 26.87 -6.30 10.17
N ALA A 447 26.02 -5.27 10.18
CA ALA A 447 24.94 -5.16 9.21
C ALA A 447 25.50 -4.89 7.79
N PRO A 448 24.90 -5.48 6.74
CA PRO A 448 25.19 -5.01 5.38
C PRO A 448 24.67 -3.58 5.21
N MET A 449 25.18 -2.88 4.20
CA MET A 449 24.59 -1.62 3.76
C MET A 449 23.22 -1.92 3.15
N ILE A 450 22.15 -1.27 3.62
CA ILE A 450 20.76 -1.52 3.18
C ILE A 450 20.09 -0.26 2.66
N GLY A 451 19.27 -0.39 1.62
CA GLY A 451 18.57 0.74 0.99
C GLY A 451 17.07 0.77 1.27
N ASN A 452 16.34 1.50 0.43
CA ASN A 452 14.90 1.69 0.50
C ASN A 452 14.15 0.36 0.50
N MET A 453 12.98 0.39 1.13
CA MET A 453 12.19 -0.80 1.42
C MET A 453 10.93 -0.83 0.56
N TYR A 454 10.55 -2.02 0.10
CA TYR A 454 9.44 -2.24 -0.83
C TYR A 454 8.56 -3.35 -0.30
N LEU A 455 7.31 -3.03 0.03
CA LEU A 455 6.35 -3.97 0.59
C LEU A 455 5.31 -4.36 -0.46
N THR A 456 5.10 -5.65 -0.65
CA THR A 456 4.07 -6.21 -1.55
C THR A 456 3.37 -7.38 -0.88
N SER A 457 2.15 -7.71 -1.29
CA SER A 457 1.46 -8.92 -0.85
C SER A 457 1.52 -10.06 -1.87
N SER A 458 2.27 -9.88 -2.97
CA SER A 458 2.38 -10.84 -4.06
C SER A 458 3.84 -11.07 -4.42
N ASP A 459 4.22 -12.35 -4.50
CA ASP A 459 5.55 -12.82 -4.92
C ASP A 459 5.63 -13.11 -6.44
N SER A 460 4.72 -12.52 -7.22
CA SER A 460 4.75 -12.68 -8.68
C SER A 460 5.98 -12.00 -9.29
N ASP A 461 6.51 -12.58 -10.37
CA ASP A 461 7.58 -11.96 -11.16
C ASP A 461 7.18 -10.58 -11.70
N ALA A 462 5.89 -10.35 -11.96
CA ALA A 462 5.38 -9.04 -12.37
C ALA A 462 5.62 -7.96 -11.31
N ASN A 463 5.34 -8.24 -10.04
CA ASN A 463 5.59 -7.30 -8.95
C ASN A 463 7.09 -7.17 -8.65
N LYS A 464 7.82 -8.30 -8.66
CA LYS A 464 9.28 -8.31 -8.52
C LYS A 464 9.95 -7.41 -9.56
N ASN A 465 9.54 -7.51 -10.82
CA ASN A 465 10.06 -6.67 -11.90
C ASN A 465 9.72 -5.18 -11.69
N LYS A 466 8.51 -4.85 -11.23
CA LYS A 466 8.16 -3.45 -10.89
C LYS A 466 9.03 -2.90 -9.75
N ILE A 467 9.33 -3.74 -8.74
CA ILE A 467 10.23 -3.36 -7.64
C ILE A 467 11.64 -3.14 -8.17
N TYR A 468 12.15 -4.03 -9.03
CA TYR A 468 13.48 -3.90 -9.62
C TYR A 468 13.56 -2.67 -10.53
N ASP A 469 12.48 -2.38 -11.25
CA ASP A 469 12.39 -1.21 -12.09
C ASP A 469 12.50 0.08 -11.26
N ASP A 470 11.77 0.20 -10.15
CA ASP A 470 11.87 1.37 -9.27
C ASP A 470 13.22 1.46 -8.56
N LEU A 471 13.74 0.34 -8.04
CA LEU A 471 15.06 0.25 -7.40
C LEU A 471 16.15 0.82 -8.30
N PHE A 472 16.19 0.40 -9.56
CA PHE A 472 17.27 0.76 -10.48
C PHE A 472 16.87 1.86 -11.46
N GLY A 473 15.74 2.54 -11.22
CA GLY A 473 15.28 3.66 -12.05
C GLY A 473 14.98 3.25 -13.50
N ASN A 474 14.64 1.99 -13.74
CA ASN A 474 14.32 1.48 -15.07
C ASN A 474 12.88 1.85 -15.43
N LYS A 475 12.68 2.17 -16.71
CA LYS A 475 11.37 2.36 -17.33
C LYS A 475 11.29 1.48 -18.56
N SER A 476 10.54 0.41 -18.43
CA SER A 476 10.35 -0.58 -19.48
C SER A 476 9.18 -0.18 -20.40
N VAL A 477 9.39 -0.29 -21.70
CA VAL A 477 8.37 -0.17 -22.74
C VAL A 477 8.33 -1.50 -23.48
N GLN A 478 7.15 -2.12 -23.54
CA GLN A 478 6.92 -3.35 -24.28
C GLN A 478 5.61 -3.17 -25.07
N GLY A 479 5.71 -3.13 -26.39
CA GLY A 479 4.57 -3.06 -27.29
C GLY A 479 4.92 -3.66 -28.65
N ASP A 480 3.93 -3.75 -29.55
CA ASP A 480 4.03 -4.49 -30.82
C ASP A 480 5.24 -4.11 -31.69
N ASN A 481 5.75 -2.87 -31.55
CA ASN A 481 6.82 -2.33 -32.39
C ASN A 481 8.16 -2.08 -31.65
N GLN A 482 8.22 -2.22 -30.32
CA GLN A 482 9.44 -1.92 -29.57
C GLN A 482 9.45 -2.58 -28.18
N THR A 483 10.57 -3.20 -27.83
CA THR A 483 10.90 -3.58 -26.44
C THR A 483 12.15 -2.79 -26.03
N ALA A 484 12.04 -1.95 -25.01
CA ALA A 484 13.15 -1.13 -24.54
C ALA A 484 13.10 -0.86 -23.03
N VAL A 485 14.26 -0.57 -22.45
CA VAL A 485 14.40 -0.17 -21.05
C VAL A 485 15.26 1.08 -20.97
N THR A 486 14.73 2.14 -20.38
CA THR A 486 15.49 3.36 -20.10
C THR A 486 15.89 3.38 -18.63
N VAL A 487 17.18 3.56 -18.33
CA VAL A 487 17.69 3.72 -16.96
C VAL A 487 17.81 5.20 -16.63
N ASP A 488 17.06 5.64 -15.62
CA ASP A 488 17.16 6.96 -15.00
C ASP A 488 18.36 7.01 -14.05
N LEU A 489 19.46 7.60 -14.52
CA LEU A 489 20.72 7.64 -13.78
C LEU A 489 20.65 8.50 -12.51
N LEU A 490 19.65 9.38 -12.40
CA LEU A 490 19.42 10.18 -11.20
C LEU A 490 18.65 9.38 -10.15
N LYS A 491 17.69 8.54 -10.54
CA LYS A 491 16.75 7.89 -9.60
C LYS A 491 17.09 6.45 -9.22
N GLY A 492 17.86 5.72 -10.04
CA GLY A 492 18.18 4.32 -9.78
C GLY A 492 19.39 4.11 -8.86
N TYR A 493 19.37 3.09 -7.99
CA TYR A 493 20.55 2.63 -7.27
C TYR A 493 21.69 2.27 -8.25
N SER A 494 22.90 2.73 -7.95
CA SER A 494 24.07 2.54 -8.80
C SER A 494 25.35 2.57 -7.96
N LEU A 495 26.45 2.10 -8.53
CA LEU A 495 27.75 2.08 -7.85
C LEU A 495 28.79 2.93 -8.59
N ALA A 496 29.60 3.65 -7.83
CA ALA A 496 30.79 4.34 -8.33
C ALA A 496 32.06 3.66 -7.80
N THR A 497 33.20 3.81 -8.49
CA THR A 497 34.49 3.38 -7.92
C THR A 497 35.33 4.53 -7.38
N ASN A 498 34.91 5.78 -7.62
CA ASN A 498 35.62 6.98 -7.18
C ASN A 498 34.65 8.06 -6.70
N TYR A 499 35.00 8.73 -5.58
CA TYR A 499 34.24 9.85 -5.02
C TYR A 499 34.03 11.02 -5.99
N SER A 500 34.92 11.15 -6.97
CA SER A 500 34.90 12.22 -7.96
C SER A 500 33.74 12.09 -8.93
N ILE A 501 33.17 10.89 -9.13
CA ILE A 501 32.02 10.68 -10.01
C ILE A 501 30.81 11.43 -9.43
N PHE A 502 30.07 12.14 -10.27
CA PHE A 502 28.95 12.95 -9.81
C PHE A 502 27.84 13.14 -10.81
N VAL A 503 26.64 13.43 -10.29
CA VAL A 503 25.50 13.88 -11.07
C VAL A 503 25.48 15.40 -11.08
N ARG A 504 25.36 16.01 -12.25
CA ARG A 504 25.23 17.47 -12.41
C ARG A 504 23.95 17.82 -13.15
N ARG A 505 23.29 18.89 -12.72
CA ARG A 505 22.16 19.52 -13.41
C ARG A 505 22.67 20.49 -14.47
N PHE A 506 22.10 20.42 -15.67
CA PHE A 506 22.31 21.34 -16.80
C PHE A 506 20.97 21.93 -17.22
N MET A 507 20.96 23.20 -17.63
CA MET A 507 19.76 23.90 -18.10
C MET A 507 20.03 24.64 -19.41
N GLY A 508 18.99 25.01 -20.14
CA GLY A 508 19.12 25.84 -21.34
C GLY A 508 19.98 25.21 -22.45
N LEU A 509 20.09 23.87 -22.47
CA LEU A 509 20.82 23.16 -23.52
C LEU A 509 20.01 23.22 -24.81
N GLN A 510 20.69 23.45 -25.94
CA GLN A 510 20.12 23.33 -27.27
C GLN A 510 19.99 21.84 -27.64
N GLU A 511 18.82 21.46 -28.14
CA GLU A 511 18.52 20.13 -28.68
C GLU A 511 17.60 20.33 -29.89
N ASN A 512 17.96 19.77 -31.06
CA ASN A 512 17.22 19.96 -32.31
C ASN A 512 16.93 21.43 -32.65
N SER A 513 17.93 22.30 -32.46
CA SER A 513 17.85 23.76 -32.68
C SER A 513 16.86 24.50 -31.76
N MET A 514 16.37 23.86 -30.70
CA MET A 514 15.52 24.48 -29.67
C MET A 514 16.20 24.46 -28.31
N THR A 515 16.03 25.53 -27.53
CA THR A 515 16.51 25.57 -26.15
C THR A 515 15.56 24.78 -25.26
N ARG A 516 16.09 23.78 -24.54
CA ARG A 516 15.35 23.02 -23.55
C ARG A 516 15.08 23.85 -22.30
N THR A 517 13.83 23.87 -21.86
CA THR A 517 13.39 24.49 -20.60
C THR A 517 13.59 23.56 -19.40
N GLU A 518 13.41 22.25 -19.61
CA GLU A 518 13.56 21.24 -18.57
C GLU A 518 15.04 20.91 -18.30
N PRO A 519 15.43 20.76 -17.02
CA PRO A 519 16.79 20.41 -16.66
C PRO A 519 17.15 18.98 -17.11
N ILE A 520 18.42 18.80 -17.47
CA ILE A 520 19.00 17.48 -17.73
C ILE A 520 20.04 17.18 -16.66
N TYR A 521 20.05 15.93 -16.19
CA TYR A 521 21.03 15.44 -15.25
C TYR A 521 21.99 14.52 -15.98
N LEU A 522 23.29 14.84 -15.90
CA LEU A 522 24.34 14.03 -16.51
C LEU A 522 25.33 13.56 -15.45
N VAL A 523 25.82 12.33 -15.60
CA VAL A 523 26.89 11.76 -14.80
C VAL A 523 28.22 12.06 -15.46
N GLY A 524 29.17 12.62 -14.71
CA GLY A 524 30.51 12.97 -15.20
C GLY A 524 31.64 12.35 -14.38
N PHE A 525 32.86 12.55 -14.86
CA PHE A 525 34.11 12.05 -14.24
C PHE A 525 34.18 10.52 -14.12
N ILE A 526 33.61 9.81 -15.09
CA ILE A 526 33.83 8.37 -15.32
C ILE A 526 35.07 8.24 -16.22
N GLY A 527 35.93 7.25 -15.98
CA GLY A 527 37.22 7.09 -16.67
C GLY A 527 38.25 8.16 -16.27
N GLY A 528 39.52 8.03 -16.64
CA GLY A 528 40.55 9.06 -16.42
C GLY A 528 41.05 9.26 -14.97
N ASN A 529 42.05 10.13 -14.79
CA ASN A 529 42.80 10.29 -13.54
C ASN A 529 42.66 11.66 -12.87
N GLN A 530 41.89 12.58 -13.47
CA GLN A 530 41.80 13.95 -12.97
C GLN A 530 40.87 14.05 -11.75
N GLY A 531 41.30 14.80 -10.72
CA GLY A 531 40.45 15.08 -9.56
C GLY A 531 39.31 16.05 -9.90
N ARG A 532 38.14 15.85 -9.29
CA ARG A 532 36.98 16.74 -9.53
C ARG A 532 37.18 18.16 -9.03
N ILE A 533 37.90 18.38 -7.93
CA ILE A 533 38.08 19.72 -7.35
C ILE A 533 39.53 20.00 -6.97
N SER A 534 39.96 21.26 -7.15
CA SER A 534 41.28 21.74 -6.74
C SER A 534 41.40 21.84 -5.21
N GLN A 535 42.63 21.83 -4.69
CA GLN A 535 42.88 21.86 -3.23
C GLN A 535 42.27 23.09 -2.54
N ALA A 536 42.38 24.27 -3.15
CA ALA A 536 41.88 25.52 -2.58
C ALA A 536 40.36 25.56 -2.36
N LYS A 537 39.60 24.67 -3.02
CA LYS A 537 38.13 24.61 -2.92
C LYS A 537 37.63 23.54 -1.95
N ARG A 538 38.50 22.67 -1.47
CA ARG A 538 38.15 21.57 -0.56
C ARG A 538 37.58 22.07 0.76
N SER A 539 38.07 23.22 1.24
CA SER A 539 37.63 23.86 2.48
C SER A 539 36.16 24.31 2.48
N ASN A 540 35.52 24.41 1.30
CA ASN A 540 34.13 24.85 1.18
C ASN A 540 33.12 23.70 1.41
N PHE A 541 33.59 22.46 1.53
CA PHE A 541 32.74 21.29 1.70
C PHE A 541 32.85 20.75 3.13
N GLN A 542 31.70 20.58 3.79
CA GLN A 542 31.63 19.89 5.08
C GLN A 542 32.03 18.42 4.93
N ASN A 543 32.75 17.88 5.93
CA ASN A 543 33.17 16.48 5.99
C ASN A 543 33.82 15.96 4.70
N PHE A 544 34.59 16.82 4.02
CA PHE A 544 35.21 16.52 2.74
C PHE A 544 36.07 15.24 2.79
N ASN A 545 35.82 14.29 1.89
CA ASN A 545 36.53 13.00 1.85
C ASN A 545 36.93 12.62 0.42
N ASN A 546 38.20 12.28 0.19
CA ASN A 546 38.70 11.89 -1.12
C ASN A 546 38.83 10.38 -1.33
N SER A 547 38.21 9.53 -0.52
CA SER A 547 38.15 8.08 -0.74
C SER A 547 36.77 7.69 -1.28
N PRO A 548 36.60 6.61 -2.05
CA PRO A 548 37.62 5.80 -2.71
C PRO A 548 38.21 6.48 -3.96
N THR A 549 39.40 6.07 -4.40
CA THR A 549 40.20 6.75 -5.45
C THR A 549 40.60 5.88 -6.65
N GLN A 550 39.69 5.08 -7.22
CA GLN A 550 40.01 4.39 -8.47
C GLN A 550 40.18 5.37 -9.63
N ASN A 551 41.25 5.23 -10.41
CA ASN A 551 41.60 6.13 -11.51
C ASN A 551 41.64 5.38 -12.85
N ASN A 552 41.81 6.14 -13.93
CA ASN A 552 41.91 5.64 -15.30
C ASN A 552 40.65 4.85 -15.69
N ASN A 553 40.79 3.79 -16.49
CA ASN A 553 39.65 2.94 -16.88
C ASN A 553 38.98 2.24 -15.69
N ASN A 554 39.64 2.17 -14.53
CA ASN A 554 39.07 1.61 -13.29
C ASN A 554 38.15 2.59 -12.57
N ARG A 555 38.12 3.87 -12.98
CA ARG A 555 37.11 4.83 -12.55
C ARG A 555 35.81 4.54 -13.29
N THR A 556 34.94 3.70 -12.74
CA THR A 556 33.74 3.18 -13.40
C THR A 556 32.46 3.57 -12.66
N PHE A 557 31.38 3.52 -13.41
CA PHE A 557 30.02 3.73 -12.94
C PHE A 557 29.16 2.54 -13.33
N THR A 558 28.61 1.83 -12.35
CA THR A 558 27.81 0.62 -12.56
C THR A 558 26.33 0.93 -12.40
N ILE A 559 25.54 0.51 -13.39
CA ILE A 559 24.08 0.60 -13.40
C ILE A 559 23.48 -0.80 -13.55
N TYR A 560 22.17 -0.90 -13.39
CA TYR A 560 21.45 -2.16 -13.52
C TYR A 560 20.28 -2.01 -14.47
N VAL A 561 20.11 -2.99 -15.35
CA VAL A 561 19.10 -3.03 -16.40
C VAL A 561 18.23 -4.27 -16.23
N ASN A 562 16.95 -4.08 -15.91
CA ASN A 562 15.94 -5.11 -15.81
C ASN A 562 15.33 -5.37 -17.20
N ALA A 563 15.94 -6.25 -17.99
CA ALA A 563 15.52 -6.53 -19.36
C ALA A 563 14.24 -7.39 -19.37
N PRO A 564 13.17 -6.98 -20.08
CA PRO A 564 11.92 -7.75 -20.16
C PRO A 564 12.10 -9.16 -20.75
N THR A 565 13.09 -9.32 -21.64
CA THR A 565 13.38 -10.54 -22.37
C THR A 565 14.89 -10.68 -22.55
N GLN A 566 15.39 -11.90 -22.74
CA GLN A 566 16.77 -12.12 -23.15
C GLN A 566 16.98 -11.67 -24.60
N GLY A 567 18.13 -11.09 -24.93
CA GLY A 567 18.50 -10.77 -26.31
C GLY A 567 19.64 -9.77 -26.47
N GLU A 568 19.85 -9.33 -27.71
CA GLU A 568 20.81 -8.29 -28.09
C GLU A 568 20.16 -6.91 -28.04
N TYR A 569 20.75 -5.95 -27.32
CA TYR A 569 20.17 -4.62 -27.14
C TYR A 569 21.06 -3.53 -27.73
N TYR A 570 20.50 -2.70 -28.61
CA TYR A 570 21.10 -1.43 -29.00
C TYR A 570 21.03 -0.44 -27.83
N ILE A 571 22.04 0.42 -27.73
CA ILE A 571 22.17 1.44 -26.70
C ILE A 571 22.08 2.83 -27.31
N SER A 572 21.30 3.71 -26.70
CA SER A 572 21.23 5.13 -27.01
C SER A 572 21.23 5.98 -25.74
N GLY A 573 21.61 7.25 -25.88
CA GLY A 573 21.67 8.17 -24.76
C GLY A 573 22.05 9.58 -25.17
N SER A 574 22.02 10.50 -24.22
CA SER A 574 22.49 11.87 -24.39
C SER A 574 23.86 12.07 -23.76
N TYR A 575 24.63 13.03 -24.29
CA TYR A 575 25.96 13.32 -23.77
C TYR A 575 26.36 14.79 -23.93
N LEU A 576 27.36 15.22 -23.14
CA LEU A 576 28.11 16.46 -23.35
C LEU A 576 29.61 16.17 -23.29
N SER A 577 30.35 16.63 -24.30
CA SER A 577 31.80 16.54 -24.31
C SER A 577 32.46 17.52 -25.28
N GLN A 578 33.53 18.15 -24.82
CA GLN A 578 34.50 18.89 -25.62
C GLN A 578 35.85 18.84 -24.87
N PRO A 579 36.91 18.20 -25.39
CA PRO A 579 37.07 17.62 -26.74
C PRO A 579 36.28 16.32 -26.97
N SER A 580 36.44 15.70 -28.14
CA SER A 580 35.90 14.37 -28.44
C SER A 580 36.34 13.32 -27.41
N ARG A 581 35.39 12.51 -26.92
CA ARG A 581 35.64 11.42 -25.97
C ARG A 581 34.97 10.14 -26.42
N SER A 582 35.35 9.04 -25.78
CA SER A 582 34.73 7.72 -25.97
C SER A 582 34.22 7.20 -24.63
N LEU A 583 33.26 6.30 -24.66
CA LEU A 583 32.80 5.54 -23.49
C LEU A 583 32.68 4.06 -23.84
N MET A 584 32.90 3.21 -22.85
CA MET A 584 32.75 1.76 -22.97
C MET A 584 31.65 1.28 -22.00
N LEU A 585 30.76 0.43 -22.49
CA LEU A 585 29.81 -0.32 -21.69
C LEU A 585 30.16 -1.81 -21.73
N SER A 586 30.07 -2.50 -20.60
CA SER A 586 30.24 -3.95 -20.52
C SER A 586 29.28 -4.56 -19.51
N ASN A 587 28.95 -5.84 -19.68
CA ASN A 587 28.18 -6.59 -18.67
C ASN A 587 29.09 -7.32 -17.65
N ASN A 588 30.40 -7.07 -17.66
CA ASN A 588 31.39 -7.71 -16.79
C ASN A 588 32.43 -6.69 -16.30
N THR A 589 32.95 -6.90 -15.09
CA THR A 589 34.05 -6.15 -14.46
C THR A 589 35.44 -6.64 -14.90
N SER A 590 35.52 -7.84 -15.48
CA SER A 590 36.75 -8.42 -16.06
C SER A 590 36.74 -8.28 -17.59
N THR A 591 37.92 -8.10 -18.16
CA THR A 591 38.23 -7.74 -19.55
C THR A 591 37.84 -8.78 -20.62
N ASN A 592 36.81 -9.60 -20.39
CA ASN A 592 36.21 -10.44 -21.42
C ASN A 592 35.58 -9.55 -22.49
N GLN A 593 36.31 -9.39 -23.59
CA GLN A 593 35.98 -8.58 -24.77
C GLN A 593 34.66 -8.99 -25.47
N ASN A 594 34.06 -10.11 -25.07
CA ASN A 594 32.98 -10.75 -25.82
C ASN A 594 31.63 -10.03 -25.65
N ASN A 595 31.40 -9.33 -24.54
CA ASN A 595 30.20 -8.50 -24.34
C ASN A 595 30.50 -7.12 -23.78
N SER A 596 31.29 -6.37 -24.56
CA SER A 596 31.54 -4.95 -24.38
C SER A 596 31.21 -4.18 -25.67
N LEU A 597 30.93 -2.90 -25.52
CA LEU A 597 30.64 -1.97 -26.61
C LEU A 597 31.38 -0.65 -26.35
N THR A 598 32.18 -0.21 -27.31
CA THR A 598 32.83 1.10 -27.28
C THR A 598 32.12 2.06 -28.23
N ILE A 599 31.72 3.21 -27.72
CA ILE A 599 31.13 4.30 -28.49
C ILE A 599 32.15 5.42 -28.54
N SER A 600 32.64 5.70 -29.74
CA SER A 600 33.71 6.66 -29.98
C SER A 600 33.20 7.95 -30.60
N ASN A 601 34.09 8.94 -30.68
CA ASN A 601 33.86 10.21 -31.37
C ASN A 601 32.67 11.03 -30.81
N LEU A 602 32.39 10.90 -29.51
CA LEU A 602 31.35 11.66 -28.84
C LEU A 602 31.86 13.06 -28.52
N MET A 603 31.58 14.00 -29.43
CA MET A 603 31.94 15.41 -29.33
C MET A 603 30.73 16.30 -29.61
N GLN A 604 30.70 17.48 -29.01
CA GLN A 604 29.82 18.58 -29.40
C GLN A 604 30.65 19.83 -29.73
N SER A 605 30.09 20.74 -30.53
CA SER A 605 30.78 21.98 -30.93
C SER A 605 30.99 22.93 -29.74
N ASN A 606 30.12 22.84 -28.73
CA ASN A 606 30.18 23.60 -27.49
C ASN A 606 29.45 22.84 -26.36
N TRP A 607 29.60 23.31 -25.12
CA TRP A 607 28.93 22.75 -23.94
C TRP A 607 27.45 23.17 -23.77
N ASN A 608 26.90 23.92 -24.72
CA ASN A 608 25.51 24.38 -24.69
C ASN A 608 24.60 23.52 -25.57
N THR A 609 25.15 22.60 -26.37
CA THR A 609 24.39 21.73 -27.28
C THR A 609 24.42 20.30 -26.76
N LEU A 610 23.24 19.72 -26.52
CA LEU A 610 23.13 18.34 -26.07
C LEU A 610 23.39 17.38 -27.24
N GLY A 611 24.37 16.50 -27.08
CA GLY A 611 24.64 15.43 -28.04
C GLY A 611 23.79 14.20 -27.78
N HIS A 612 23.59 13.40 -28.83
CA HIS A 612 22.93 12.09 -28.74
C HIS A 612 23.73 11.04 -29.51
N PHE A 613 23.71 9.81 -29.01
CA PHE A 613 24.20 8.66 -29.75
C PHE A 613 23.13 7.57 -29.81
N ASN A 614 23.15 6.78 -30.88
CA ASN A 614 22.30 5.60 -31.02
C ASN A 614 23.05 4.54 -31.83
N THR A 615 23.49 3.48 -31.15
CA THR A 615 24.29 2.41 -31.73
C THR A 615 23.59 1.62 -32.82
N GLN A 616 22.25 1.68 -32.92
CA GLN A 616 21.50 1.15 -34.06
C GLN A 616 21.80 1.93 -35.35
N MET A 617 21.93 3.25 -35.25
CA MET A 617 22.08 4.18 -36.37
C MET A 617 23.53 4.56 -36.66
N THR A 618 24.46 4.33 -35.72
CA THR A 618 25.86 4.77 -35.84
C THR A 618 26.69 3.87 -36.77
N THR A 619 27.44 4.49 -37.68
CA THR A 619 28.38 3.83 -38.61
C THR A 619 29.82 3.72 -38.11
N GLU A 620 30.17 4.42 -37.03
CA GLU A 620 31.53 4.45 -36.43
C GLU A 620 31.54 3.81 -35.03
N ILE A 621 31.57 2.49 -34.98
CA ILE A 621 31.70 1.71 -33.74
C ILE A 621 32.90 0.77 -33.91
N THR A 622 33.98 0.98 -33.16
CA THR A 622 35.18 0.13 -33.21
C THR A 622 35.15 -0.90 -32.10
N THR A 623 35.32 -2.18 -32.44
CA THR A 623 35.49 -3.28 -31.48
C THR A 623 36.96 -3.42 -31.08
N THR A 624 37.19 -3.85 -29.84
CA THR A 624 38.51 -4.11 -29.25
C THR A 624 39.06 -5.51 -29.57
N SER A 625 38.53 -6.17 -30.60
CA SER A 625 38.96 -7.51 -31.03
C SER A 625 39.18 -7.51 -32.55
N ASP A 626 40.26 -8.16 -32.99
CA ASP A 626 40.75 -8.28 -34.38
C ASP A 626 39.77 -8.96 -35.36
N ASN A 627 38.48 -9.06 -35.03
CA ASN A 627 37.41 -9.54 -35.90
C ASN A 627 36.58 -8.37 -36.42
N THR A 628 36.56 -8.24 -37.75
CA THR A 628 35.96 -7.19 -38.59
C THR A 628 34.43 -7.06 -38.55
N GLN A 629 33.75 -7.48 -37.48
CA GLN A 629 32.32 -7.17 -37.27
C GLN A 629 32.15 -6.14 -36.16
N MET A 630 31.63 -4.97 -36.52
CA MET A 630 31.23 -3.91 -35.58
C MET A 630 30.13 -4.46 -34.66
N LYS A 631 30.47 -4.79 -33.41
CA LYS A 631 29.47 -5.11 -32.37
C LYS A 631 28.72 -3.83 -32.03
N ARG A 632 27.40 -3.81 -32.22
CA ARG A 632 26.53 -2.63 -31.99
C ARG A 632 25.56 -2.81 -30.82
N THR A 633 25.53 -4.00 -30.27
CA THR A 633 24.58 -4.42 -29.24
C THR A 633 25.32 -4.93 -28.01
N LEU A 634 24.60 -4.98 -26.89
CA LEU A 634 25.01 -5.67 -25.69
C LEU A 634 24.02 -6.81 -25.42
N THR A 635 24.53 -8.00 -25.18
CA THR A 635 23.69 -9.15 -24.82
C THR A 635 23.19 -8.98 -23.38
N LEU A 636 21.88 -9.01 -23.17
CA LEU A 636 21.23 -8.98 -21.85
C LEU A 636 20.43 -10.27 -21.62
N ASN A 637 20.50 -10.79 -20.40
CA ASN A 637 19.62 -11.85 -19.93
C ASN A 637 18.26 -11.26 -19.54
N GLN A 638 17.19 -12.06 -19.58
CA GLN A 638 15.92 -11.64 -18.99
C GLN A 638 16.11 -11.35 -17.50
N GLY A 639 15.50 -10.26 -17.01
CA GLY A 639 15.65 -9.80 -15.64
C GLY A 639 16.85 -8.87 -15.46
N LEU A 640 17.40 -8.84 -14.25
CA LEU A 640 18.38 -7.82 -13.84
C LEU A 640 19.80 -8.12 -14.37
N ASN A 641 20.37 -7.16 -15.09
CA ASN A 641 21.73 -7.20 -15.66
C ASN A 641 22.59 -6.07 -15.06
N LYS A 642 23.81 -6.39 -14.64
CA LYS A 642 24.81 -5.42 -14.19
C LYS A 642 25.57 -4.86 -15.39
N ILE A 643 25.61 -3.54 -15.54
CA ILE A 643 26.30 -2.85 -16.66
C ILE A 643 27.32 -1.87 -16.10
N VAL A 644 28.57 -1.99 -16.54
CA VAL A 644 29.68 -1.13 -16.14
C VAL A 644 29.96 -0.13 -17.25
N VAL A 645 29.93 1.15 -16.91
CA VAL A 645 30.33 2.27 -17.77
C VAL A 645 31.74 2.72 -17.37
N SER A 646 32.62 2.84 -18.35
CA SER A 646 34.04 3.16 -18.15
C SER A 646 34.63 4.01 -19.28
N GLY A 647 35.80 4.59 -19.02
CA GLY A 647 36.61 5.29 -20.03
C GLY A 647 37.37 4.34 -20.96
N VAL A 648 37.93 4.90 -22.03
CA VAL A 648 38.77 4.17 -23.00
C VAL A 648 40.16 4.78 -22.97
N ASN A 649 41.22 3.94 -23.01
CA ASN A 649 42.62 4.37 -23.05
C ASN A 649 43.01 5.42 -21.98
N ASN A 650 42.51 5.24 -20.76
CA ASN A 650 42.73 6.14 -19.62
C ASN A 650 42.13 7.56 -19.80
N GLY A 651 41.22 7.74 -20.76
CA GLY A 651 40.48 8.98 -20.95
C GLY A 651 39.21 9.06 -20.11
N ASP A 652 38.80 10.28 -19.77
CA ASP A 652 37.47 10.54 -19.23
C ASP A 652 36.39 10.26 -20.30
N THR A 653 35.24 9.73 -19.88
CA THR A 653 34.05 9.65 -20.73
C THR A 653 33.44 11.05 -20.94
N PRO A 654 32.55 11.22 -21.94
CA PRO A 654 31.58 12.31 -21.89
C PRO A 654 30.81 12.36 -20.57
N PHE A 655 30.21 13.51 -20.27
CA PHE A 655 29.07 13.54 -19.36
C PHE A 655 27.93 12.78 -20.03
N ILE A 656 27.30 11.83 -19.33
CA ILE A 656 26.27 10.95 -19.90
C ILE A 656 24.93 11.11 -19.21
N GLY A 657 23.85 11.12 -19.98
CA GLY A 657 22.48 11.13 -19.47
C GLY A 657 21.90 9.72 -19.36
N ASN A 658 20.58 9.65 -19.23
CA ASN A 658 19.85 8.39 -19.20
C ASN A 658 20.19 7.52 -20.42
N LEU A 659 20.33 6.22 -20.18
CA LEU A 659 20.68 5.24 -21.19
C LEU A 659 19.45 4.39 -21.52
N THR A 660 19.19 4.20 -22.81
CA THR A 660 18.09 3.35 -23.28
C THR A 660 18.64 2.14 -24.01
N PHE A 661 18.17 0.97 -23.60
CA PHE A 661 18.50 -0.34 -24.15
C PHE A 661 17.29 -0.81 -24.96
N THR A 662 17.42 -0.89 -26.28
CA THR A 662 16.34 -1.30 -27.19
C THR A 662 16.66 -2.66 -27.78
N LEU A 663 15.77 -3.63 -27.62
CA LEU A 663 15.92 -5.00 -28.13
C LEU A 663 16.05 -4.98 -29.66
N SER A 664 17.08 -5.64 -30.18
CA SER A 664 17.28 -5.87 -31.60
C SER A 664 16.31 -6.93 -32.10
N THR A 665 15.56 -6.61 -33.16
CA THR A 665 14.72 -7.57 -33.89
C THR A 665 15.47 -8.26 -35.03
N THR A 666 16.74 -7.91 -35.25
CA THR A 666 17.57 -8.49 -36.31
C THR A 666 18.49 -9.55 -35.71
N PRO A 667 18.46 -10.81 -36.18
CA PRO A 667 19.42 -11.80 -35.74
C PRO A 667 20.81 -11.40 -36.23
N GLN A 668 21.70 -11.00 -35.32
CA GLN A 668 23.13 -10.99 -35.63
C GLN A 668 23.65 -12.42 -35.52
N THR A 669 24.31 -12.89 -36.57
CA THR A 669 24.90 -14.23 -36.65
C THR A 669 25.76 -14.46 -35.42
N ALA A 670 25.38 -15.44 -34.59
CA ALA A 670 26.23 -15.90 -33.50
C ALA A 670 27.62 -16.21 -34.07
N ALA A 671 28.67 -15.75 -33.38
CA ALA A 671 30.01 -16.25 -33.64
C ALA A 671 29.96 -17.77 -33.52
N THR A 672 30.34 -18.44 -34.61
CA THR A 672 30.40 -19.89 -34.70
C THR A 672 31.20 -20.41 -33.50
N PRO A 673 30.67 -21.35 -32.70
CA PRO A 673 31.49 -21.99 -31.69
C PRO A 673 32.68 -22.63 -32.41
N SER A 674 33.89 -22.30 -31.96
CA SER A 674 35.13 -22.86 -32.46
C SER A 674 35.00 -24.38 -32.48
N SER A 675 34.94 -24.97 -33.66
CA SER A 675 35.01 -26.42 -33.84
C SER A 675 36.36 -26.87 -33.31
N THR A 676 36.36 -27.60 -32.20
CA THR A 676 37.49 -28.44 -31.81
C THR A 676 37.73 -29.44 -32.93
N SER A 677 38.83 -29.26 -33.67
CA SER A 677 39.34 -30.30 -34.58
C SER A 677 39.72 -31.52 -33.75
N PRO A 678 39.29 -32.74 -34.11
CA PRO A 678 39.82 -33.95 -33.51
C PRO A 678 41.28 -34.11 -33.95
N GLN A 679 42.21 -34.10 -33.00
CA GLN A 679 43.57 -34.57 -33.24
C GLN A 679 43.52 -36.06 -33.60
N SER A 680 43.93 -36.38 -34.82
CA SER A 680 44.29 -37.74 -35.22
C SER A 680 45.43 -38.24 -34.34
N GLN A 681 45.16 -39.31 -33.59
CA GLN A 681 46.20 -40.19 -33.08
C GLN A 681 46.68 -41.09 -34.23
N THR A 682 47.95 -40.96 -34.58
CA THR A 682 48.70 -42.03 -35.28
C THR A 682 49.70 -42.61 -34.30
N GLN A 683 49.80 -43.95 -34.34
CA GLN A 683 50.71 -44.82 -33.59
C GLN A 683 52.16 -44.36 -33.63
#